data_AF-A0A940WNP7-F1
#
_entry.id   AF-A0A940WNP7-F1
#
_cell.length_a   1.000
_cell.length_b   1.000
_cell.length_c   1.000
_cell.angle_alpha   90.00
_cell.angle_beta   90.00
_cell.angle_gamma   90.00
#
_symmetry.space_group_name_H-M   'P 1'
#
loop_
_entity.id
_entity.type
_entity.pdbx_description
1 polymer ?
#
loop_
_entity_poly.entity_id
_entity_poly.type
_entity_poly.pdbx_seq_one_letter_code
_entity_poly.pdbx_strand_id
1 'polypeptide(L)'
;MREPPGLGAFFADHCESFARTAYLLTGDTGEANALVVRTLTALAAQWRSVRWRYPGHAARLELFAAFLRRPGTAPGRPGRPGPSHPALGDPALYGFGDAGLVGFGGPSGVQASPDTDLLDSLQALLAGLTPRSRALVVAHLHEGVPEEVAAVLCRTKPTVARAELAAALARLRPLVPTSPTRLEDSSGSAPSTDVLVFPEPPDFPGSASSTDSSGSPGSPDSLGSVGAPDSVGAPDEELRRSLDLLSRRMPVPAAEETLASALAAQGRRAAVRASVALTLTALAVTPLAFAAVALADHYQRTSLVPVPSASDDPDIYDVPGANVPPAPAAHAPSSTVPGTLPATVADPILFAYRGRCTLEQIVEQRRSERVPFEDPPVEGAPCEQWRVVTGGGEQWRIADVDLRQGAKGRPPFVISADGNRMGYFSTSMSDFQVMDRRHSIPEYSRFTDGVTHFPRRTGLAISPAGQWIAVDFGTAARAPKPRVHDFTGNRTWVLPWPLTVLGVSEDGVVTGTRPAAAGGTTLIRVRPDGHMLSGVPIVPAPSAGGTALSSDGRYLAFLGRESGHTQTAPVVTVDTETGQRRTTAAALPAGTRPVTVRGWASDHEVLVQTATPHSRRVYAIDMRTGSSREIVLDGAGSPATWAPGALH
;
A
#
# COMPACT_ATOMS: atom_id res chain seq x y z
N MET A 1 -24.20 2.33 -4.14
CA MET A 1 -22.96 1.71 -3.61
C MET A 1 -22.61 0.55 -4.54
N ARG A 2 -21.51 0.59 -5.30
CA ARG A 2 -21.01 -0.65 -5.93
C ARG A 2 -20.41 -1.49 -4.82
N GLU A 3 -20.82 -2.75 -4.77
CA GLU A 3 -20.30 -3.69 -3.79
C GLU A 3 -18.78 -3.82 -3.98
N PRO A 4 -17.99 -3.94 -2.89
CA PRO A 4 -16.59 -4.31 -3.01
C PRO A 4 -16.47 -5.56 -3.89
N PRO A 5 -15.35 -5.75 -4.62
CA PRO A 5 -15.19 -6.90 -5.51
C PRO A 5 -15.67 -8.14 -4.77
N GLY A 6 -16.67 -8.80 -5.35
CA GLY A 6 -17.25 -9.99 -4.77
C GLY A 6 -16.14 -11.01 -4.57
N LEU A 7 -16.36 -11.96 -3.65
CA LEU A 7 -15.42 -13.06 -3.40
C LEU A 7 -14.95 -13.71 -4.73
N GLY A 8 -15.87 -13.86 -5.69
CA GLY A 8 -15.58 -14.40 -7.01
C GLY A 8 -14.60 -13.56 -7.85
N ALA A 9 -14.73 -12.24 -7.87
CA ALA A 9 -13.80 -11.36 -8.60
C ALA A 9 -12.41 -11.43 -7.97
N PHE A 10 -12.32 -11.33 -6.64
CA PHE A 10 -11.05 -11.50 -5.94
C PHE A 10 -10.39 -12.87 -6.24
N PHE A 11 -11.18 -13.94 -6.35
CA PHE A 11 -10.65 -15.27 -6.69
C PHE A 11 -10.19 -15.36 -8.15
N ALA A 12 -10.96 -14.82 -9.09
CA ALA A 12 -10.55 -14.79 -10.49
C ALA A 12 -9.18 -14.11 -10.65
N ASP A 13 -8.96 -13.00 -9.93
CA ASP A 13 -7.73 -12.22 -10.02
C ASP A 13 -6.52 -12.89 -9.34
N HIS A 14 -6.72 -13.73 -8.31
CA HIS A 14 -5.62 -14.24 -7.47
C HIS A 14 -5.43 -15.76 -7.49
N CYS A 15 -6.35 -16.53 -8.06
CA CYS A 15 -6.32 -17.99 -8.00
C CYS A 15 -5.06 -18.58 -8.64
N GLU A 16 -4.64 -18.04 -9.79
CA GLU A 16 -3.43 -18.47 -10.48
C GLU A 16 -2.17 -18.23 -9.63
N SER A 17 -2.03 -17.03 -9.08
CA SER A 17 -0.90 -16.70 -8.20
C SER A 17 -0.84 -17.63 -6.98
N PHE A 18 -1.97 -17.88 -6.30
CA PHE A 18 -2.00 -18.79 -5.16
C PHE A 18 -1.71 -20.24 -5.53
N ALA A 19 -2.13 -20.71 -6.72
CA ALA A 19 -1.83 -22.05 -7.21
C ALA A 19 -0.34 -22.25 -7.45
N ARG A 20 0.32 -21.28 -8.08
CA ARG A 20 1.77 -21.29 -8.32
C ARG A 20 2.55 -21.32 -7.01
N THR A 21 2.18 -20.48 -6.04
CA THR A 21 2.81 -20.49 -4.71
C THR A 21 2.55 -21.80 -3.97
N ALA A 22 1.32 -22.32 -4.01
CA ALA A 22 0.99 -23.60 -3.41
C ALA A 22 1.76 -24.78 -4.03
N TYR A 23 2.04 -24.72 -5.34
CA TYR A 23 2.85 -25.70 -6.04
C TYR A 23 4.31 -25.66 -5.59
N LEU A 24 4.92 -24.48 -5.46
CA LEU A 24 6.28 -24.37 -4.90
C LEU A 24 6.38 -24.85 -3.44
N LEU A 25 5.31 -24.67 -2.66
CA LEU A 25 5.26 -25.17 -1.28
C LEU A 25 5.12 -26.69 -1.22
N THR A 26 4.27 -27.30 -2.06
CA THR A 26 3.92 -28.73 -1.97
C THR A 26 4.77 -29.63 -2.86
N GLY A 27 5.18 -29.15 -4.03
CA GLY A 27 5.87 -29.90 -5.06
C GLY A 27 4.96 -30.86 -5.85
N ASP A 28 3.65 -30.79 -5.67
CA ASP A 28 2.67 -31.66 -6.34
C ASP A 28 1.42 -30.85 -6.73
N THR A 29 0.90 -31.04 -7.94
CA THR A 29 -0.21 -30.23 -8.47
C THR A 29 -1.54 -30.52 -7.77
N GLY A 30 -1.80 -31.78 -7.41
CA GLY A 30 -3.00 -32.17 -6.67
C GLY A 30 -3.01 -31.60 -5.25
N GLU A 31 -1.87 -31.68 -4.57
CA GLU A 31 -1.67 -31.12 -3.23
C GLU A 31 -1.69 -29.60 -3.22
N ALA A 32 -1.15 -28.95 -4.26
CA ALA A 32 -1.24 -27.51 -4.46
C ALA A 32 -2.71 -27.08 -4.57
N ASN A 33 -3.50 -27.75 -5.43
CA ASN A 33 -4.92 -27.47 -5.59
C ASN A 33 -5.70 -27.67 -4.28
N ALA A 34 -5.44 -28.77 -3.57
CA ALA A 34 -6.07 -29.03 -2.28
C ALA A 34 -5.71 -27.94 -1.24
N LEU A 35 -4.45 -27.47 -1.24
CA LEU A 35 -3.99 -26.39 -0.38
C LEU A 35 -4.72 -25.06 -0.72
N VAL A 36 -4.83 -24.70 -2.00
CA VAL A 36 -5.56 -23.50 -2.44
C VAL A 36 -7.03 -23.57 -2.05
N VAL A 37 -7.74 -24.66 -2.39
CA VAL A 37 -9.17 -24.82 -2.04
C VAL A 37 -9.39 -24.66 -0.54
N ARG A 38 -8.52 -25.26 0.29
CA ARG A 38 -8.60 -25.13 1.75
C ARG A 38 -8.40 -23.69 2.23
N THR A 39 -7.42 -22.98 1.68
CA THR A 39 -7.16 -21.56 1.98
C THR A 39 -8.35 -20.69 1.60
N LEU A 40 -8.84 -20.84 0.37
CA LEU A 40 -9.98 -20.08 -0.13
C LEU A 40 -11.26 -20.37 0.65
N THR A 41 -11.47 -21.62 1.08
CA THR A 41 -12.60 -21.99 1.96
C THR A 41 -12.53 -21.27 3.30
N ALA A 42 -11.33 -21.16 3.89
CA ALA A 42 -11.13 -20.45 5.16
C ALA A 42 -11.31 -18.94 4.99
N LEU A 43 -10.79 -18.37 3.90
CA LEU A 43 -10.96 -16.97 3.56
C LEU A 43 -12.42 -16.60 3.28
N ALA A 44 -13.16 -17.43 2.54
CA ALA A 44 -14.58 -17.25 2.25
C ALA A 44 -15.41 -17.19 3.54
N ALA A 45 -15.07 -18.00 4.54
CA ALA A 45 -15.71 -17.96 5.85
C ALA A 45 -15.46 -16.64 6.61
N GLN A 46 -14.37 -15.93 6.30
CA GLN A 46 -13.98 -14.65 6.91
C GLN A 46 -14.20 -13.45 5.96
N TRP A 47 -14.80 -13.68 4.79
CA TRP A 47 -14.80 -12.68 3.71
C TRP A 47 -15.39 -11.33 4.13
N ARG A 48 -16.47 -11.35 4.93
CA ARG A 48 -17.13 -10.12 5.40
C ARG A 48 -16.19 -9.20 6.20
N SER A 49 -15.26 -9.75 6.98
CA SER A 49 -14.30 -8.97 7.77
C SER A 49 -13.01 -8.68 7.00
N VAL A 50 -12.58 -9.61 6.14
CA VAL A 50 -11.30 -9.53 5.44
C VAL A 50 -11.36 -8.72 4.14
N ARG A 51 -12.52 -8.64 3.47
CA ARG A 51 -12.68 -7.86 2.23
C ARG A 51 -12.37 -6.36 2.36
N TRP A 52 -12.31 -5.87 3.60
CA TRP A 52 -11.96 -4.50 3.96
C TRP A 52 -10.56 -4.35 4.57
N ARG A 53 -9.80 -5.45 4.69
CA ARG A 53 -8.52 -5.54 5.43
C ARG A 53 -7.51 -6.36 4.64
N TYR A 54 -7.11 -5.87 3.46
CA TYR A 54 -6.08 -6.47 2.60
C TYR A 54 -6.31 -7.97 2.32
N PRO A 55 -7.35 -8.32 1.54
CA PRO A 55 -7.73 -9.71 1.33
C PRO A 55 -6.61 -10.58 0.75
N GLY A 56 -5.75 -10.02 -0.10
CA GLY A 56 -4.56 -10.71 -0.62
C GLY A 56 -3.55 -11.09 0.46
N HIS A 57 -3.27 -10.21 1.41
CA HIS A 57 -2.35 -10.51 2.52
C HIS A 57 -2.94 -11.57 3.47
N ALA A 58 -4.23 -11.44 3.81
CA ALA A 58 -4.92 -12.42 4.63
C ALA A 58 -4.98 -13.81 3.96
N ALA A 59 -5.20 -13.86 2.64
CA ALA A 59 -5.14 -15.09 1.86
C ALA A 59 -3.77 -15.76 1.94
N ARG A 60 -2.67 -15.00 1.78
CA ARG A 60 -1.30 -15.52 1.93
C ARG A 60 -1.03 -16.01 3.35
N LEU A 61 -1.41 -15.24 4.37
CA LEU A 61 -1.27 -15.67 5.77
C LEU A 61 -1.95 -17.02 6.01
N GLU A 62 -3.16 -17.22 5.47
CA GLU A 62 -3.85 -18.49 5.61
C GLU A 62 -3.23 -19.59 4.74
N LEU A 63 -2.74 -19.29 3.53
CA LEU A 63 -2.05 -20.23 2.65
C LEU A 63 -0.82 -20.83 3.32
N PHE A 64 0.08 -19.97 3.80
CA PHE A 64 1.30 -20.37 4.49
C PHE A 64 0.98 -21.08 5.81
N ALA A 65 -0.01 -20.58 6.58
CA ALA A 65 -0.42 -21.24 7.81
C ALA A 65 -1.05 -22.62 7.57
N ALA A 66 -1.80 -22.81 6.48
CA ALA A 66 -2.41 -24.09 6.12
C ALA A 66 -1.35 -25.10 5.66
N PHE A 67 -0.33 -24.65 4.93
CA PHE A 67 0.82 -25.48 4.57
C PHE A 67 1.60 -25.93 5.83
N LEU A 68 1.94 -25.01 6.72
CA LEU A 68 2.71 -25.31 7.94
C LEU A 68 1.93 -26.12 8.98
N ARG A 69 0.59 -26.04 9.00
CA ARG A 69 -0.27 -26.88 9.85
C ARG A 69 -0.38 -28.32 9.39
N ARG A 70 0.06 -28.63 8.16
CA ARG A 70 -0.02 -30.00 7.63
C ARG A 70 0.81 -30.90 8.55
N PRO A 71 0.20 -31.90 9.23
CA PRO A 71 0.95 -32.84 10.03
C PRO A 71 1.96 -33.48 9.08
N GLY A 72 3.25 -33.32 9.40
CA GLY A 72 4.32 -33.65 8.48
C GLY A 72 4.14 -35.06 7.95
N THR A 73 3.96 -35.19 6.64
CA THR A 73 4.48 -36.34 5.91
C THR A 73 5.98 -36.29 6.14
N ALA A 74 6.43 -36.92 7.23
CA ALA A 74 7.83 -37.00 7.58
C ALA A 74 8.61 -37.43 6.34
N PRO A 75 9.69 -36.71 5.96
CA PRO A 75 10.46 -37.05 4.79
C PRO A 75 11.05 -38.46 5.01
N GLY A 76 10.59 -39.43 4.23
CA GLY A 76 11.24 -40.72 4.10
C GLY A 76 11.03 -41.70 5.25
N ARG A 77 9.80 -42.17 5.45
CA ARG A 77 9.68 -43.64 5.51
C ARG A 77 9.44 -44.08 4.06
N PRO A 78 10.44 -44.65 3.36
CA PRO A 78 10.22 -45.15 2.01
C PRO A 78 9.00 -46.06 2.05
N GLY A 79 7.99 -45.69 1.27
CA GLY A 79 6.71 -46.38 1.24
C GLY A 79 6.96 -47.85 0.96
N ARG A 80 6.59 -48.69 1.93
CA ARG A 80 6.16 -50.05 1.64
C ARG A 80 5.13 -49.91 0.50
N PRO A 81 5.33 -50.56 -0.65
CA PRO A 81 4.37 -50.49 -1.74
C PRO A 81 3.00 -50.85 -1.15
N GLY A 82 2.08 -49.89 -1.19
CA GLY A 82 0.71 -50.12 -0.75
C GLY A 82 0.17 -51.30 -1.56
N PRO A 83 -0.56 -52.25 -0.95
CA PRO A 83 -1.16 -53.35 -1.68
C PRO A 83 -2.00 -52.73 -2.79
N SER A 84 -1.57 -52.96 -4.02
CA SER A 84 -2.36 -52.73 -5.21
C SER A 84 -3.75 -53.29 -4.95
N HIS A 85 -4.75 -52.40 -4.94
CA HIS A 85 -6.14 -52.77 -5.04
C HIS A 85 -6.24 -53.77 -6.21
N PRO A 86 -6.70 -55.00 -6.01
CA PRO A 86 -6.94 -55.90 -7.13
C PRO A 86 -7.96 -55.21 -8.04
N ALA A 87 -7.53 -54.98 -9.28
CA ALA A 87 -8.39 -54.56 -10.36
C ALA A 87 -9.52 -55.59 -10.47
N LEU A 88 -10.71 -55.18 -10.03
CA LEU A 88 -11.94 -55.90 -10.27
C LEU A 88 -12.30 -55.64 -11.75
N GLY A 89 -12.05 -56.61 -12.62
CA GLY A 89 -12.51 -56.55 -14.00
C GLY A 89 -11.54 -57.13 -15.02
N ASP A 90 -11.32 -58.43 -14.96
CA ASP A 90 -10.85 -59.22 -16.09
C ASP A 90 -12.09 -59.80 -16.79
N PRO A 91 -12.37 -59.43 -18.06
CA PRO A 91 -13.09 -60.31 -18.96
C PRO A 91 -12.19 -60.68 -20.13
N ALA A 92 -11.27 -61.61 -19.90
CA ALA A 92 -10.75 -62.47 -20.95
C ALA A 92 -11.89 -63.38 -21.48
N LEU A 93 -12.55 -62.94 -22.55
CA LEU A 93 -13.25 -63.81 -23.50
C LEU A 93 -13.61 -63.01 -24.76
N TYR A 94 -12.64 -62.84 -25.66
CA TYR A 94 -12.81 -63.01 -27.10
C TYR A 94 -11.43 -62.98 -27.74
N GLY A 95 -10.96 -64.15 -28.15
CA GLY A 95 -9.83 -64.28 -29.04
C GLY A 95 -10.22 -63.87 -30.46
N PHE A 96 -9.32 -63.18 -31.14
CA PHE A 96 -9.13 -63.31 -32.58
C PHE A 96 -7.64 -63.08 -32.89
N GLY A 97 -7.08 -64.01 -33.67
CA GLY A 97 -5.65 -64.20 -33.84
C GLY A 97 -4.96 -63.17 -34.75
N ASP A 98 -3.69 -62.97 -34.42
CA ASP A 98 -2.53 -63.21 -35.29
C ASP A 98 -2.62 -62.81 -36.77
N ALA A 99 -1.94 -61.71 -37.11
CA ALA A 99 -1.19 -61.54 -38.36
C ALA A 99 -0.22 -60.36 -38.19
N GLY A 100 1.09 -60.67 -38.16
CA GLY A 100 2.16 -59.71 -37.97
C GLY A 100 2.38 -58.74 -39.13
N LEU A 101 3.11 -57.65 -38.85
CA LEU A 101 3.87 -56.89 -39.84
C LEU A 101 4.88 -55.97 -39.12
N VAL A 102 6.17 -56.10 -39.46
CA VAL A 102 7.28 -55.10 -39.48
C VAL A 102 7.38 -54.12 -38.27
N GLY A 103 8.43 -54.13 -37.45
CA GLY A 103 9.82 -54.05 -37.87
C GLY A 103 10.29 -52.61 -38.15
N PHE A 104 10.15 -51.70 -37.17
CA PHE A 104 10.89 -50.43 -37.04
C PHE A 104 11.12 -50.24 -35.53
N GLY A 105 12.33 -50.14 -34.97
CA GLY A 105 13.57 -49.61 -35.52
C GLY A 105 13.77 -48.16 -35.08
N GLY A 106 14.07 -47.93 -33.79
CA GLY A 106 14.61 -46.66 -33.30
C GLY A 106 14.26 -46.29 -31.85
N PRO A 107 15.20 -46.36 -30.89
CA PRO A 107 15.07 -45.59 -29.67
C PRO A 107 15.38 -44.13 -30.02
N SER A 108 14.35 -43.36 -30.39
CA SER A 108 14.43 -41.90 -30.36
C SER A 108 14.57 -41.47 -28.89
N GLY A 109 15.81 -41.41 -28.42
CA GLY A 109 16.16 -40.73 -27.18
C GLY A 109 15.86 -39.25 -27.34
N VAL A 110 14.65 -38.85 -26.98
CA VAL A 110 14.32 -37.44 -26.75
C VAL A 110 15.26 -36.99 -25.63
N GLN A 111 16.34 -36.30 -25.99
CA GLN A 111 17.18 -35.63 -25.02
C GLN A 111 16.28 -34.65 -24.28
N ALA A 112 16.02 -34.92 -23.00
CA ALA A 112 15.34 -33.97 -22.13
C ALA A 112 16.11 -32.64 -22.23
N SER A 113 15.37 -31.55 -22.45
CA SER A 113 16.00 -30.22 -22.48
C SER A 113 16.73 -30.01 -21.15
N PRO A 114 17.99 -29.56 -21.15
CA PRO A 114 18.78 -29.39 -19.91
C PRO A 114 18.08 -28.51 -18.86
N ASP A 115 17.18 -27.62 -19.29
CA ASP A 115 16.36 -26.79 -18.40
C ASP A 115 15.35 -27.63 -17.59
N THR A 116 14.86 -28.74 -18.14
CA THR A 116 13.89 -29.63 -17.47
C THR A 116 14.55 -30.35 -16.31
N ASP A 117 15.76 -30.87 -16.53
CA ASP A 117 16.56 -31.56 -15.51
C ASP A 117 16.94 -30.62 -14.34
N LEU A 118 17.25 -29.36 -14.66
CA LEU A 118 17.53 -28.32 -13.66
C LEU A 118 16.29 -28.05 -12.79
N LEU A 119 15.12 -27.88 -13.41
CA LEU A 119 13.87 -27.61 -12.69
C LEU A 119 13.43 -28.81 -11.84
N ASP A 120 13.61 -30.04 -12.32
CA ASP A 120 13.35 -31.26 -11.56
C ASP A 120 14.29 -31.39 -10.35
N SER A 121 15.58 -31.05 -10.55
CA SER A 121 16.58 -31.02 -9.48
C SER A 121 16.25 -29.95 -8.42
N LEU A 122 15.82 -28.76 -8.86
CA LEU A 122 15.40 -27.68 -7.97
C LEU A 122 14.17 -28.09 -7.16
N GLN A 123 13.17 -28.71 -7.80
CA GLN A 123 11.98 -29.21 -7.13
C GLN A 123 12.31 -30.29 -6.09
N ALA A 124 13.21 -31.22 -6.42
CA ALA A 124 13.69 -32.25 -5.50
C ALA A 124 14.43 -31.64 -4.29
N LEU A 125 15.25 -30.60 -4.50
CA LEU A 125 15.91 -29.91 -3.39
C LEU A 125 14.93 -29.13 -2.51
N LEU A 126 13.97 -28.41 -3.10
CA LEU A 126 12.90 -27.77 -2.35
C LEU A 126 12.14 -28.81 -1.52
N ALA A 127 11.84 -29.97 -2.12
CA ALA A 127 11.21 -31.11 -1.47
C ALA A 127 12.04 -31.63 -0.27
N GLY A 128 13.37 -31.54 -0.34
CA GLY A 128 14.31 -31.90 0.73
C GLY A 128 14.54 -30.84 1.82
N LEU A 129 13.98 -29.63 1.69
CA LEU A 129 13.97 -28.63 2.75
C LEU A 129 12.88 -28.94 3.79
N THR A 130 13.10 -28.48 5.02
CA THR A 130 12.02 -28.50 6.03
C THR A 130 10.83 -27.68 5.54
N PRO A 131 9.58 -28.00 5.91
CA PRO A 131 8.42 -27.21 5.49
C PRO A 131 8.58 -25.72 5.81
N ARG A 132 9.12 -25.37 6.97
CA ARG A 132 9.34 -23.96 7.34
C ARG A 132 10.39 -23.28 6.46
N SER A 133 11.54 -23.92 6.24
CA SER A 133 12.61 -23.35 5.41
C SER A 133 12.16 -23.19 3.95
N ARG A 134 11.39 -24.16 3.42
CA ARG A 134 10.77 -24.06 2.09
C ARG A 134 9.79 -22.89 2.02
N ALA A 135 8.91 -22.75 3.01
CA ALA A 135 7.98 -21.63 3.09
C ALA A 135 8.69 -20.27 3.13
N LEU A 136 9.78 -20.14 3.90
CA LEU A 136 10.59 -18.92 3.95
C LEU A 136 11.22 -18.59 2.59
N VAL A 137 11.79 -19.59 1.90
CA VAL A 137 12.36 -19.39 0.55
C VAL A 137 11.29 -18.95 -0.43
N VAL A 138 10.14 -19.61 -0.46
CA VAL A 138 9.04 -19.26 -1.38
C VAL A 138 8.49 -17.87 -1.08
N ALA A 139 8.27 -17.53 0.20
CA ALA A 139 7.84 -16.18 0.58
C ALA A 139 8.88 -15.12 0.17
N HIS A 140 10.16 -15.34 0.45
CA HIS A 140 11.17 -14.32 0.20
C HIS A 140 11.54 -14.16 -1.29
N LEU A 141 11.70 -15.28 -2.00
CA LEU A 141 12.19 -15.27 -3.38
C LEU A 141 11.08 -15.24 -4.42
N HIS A 142 10.01 -16.02 -4.24
CA HIS A 142 8.92 -16.09 -5.23
C HIS A 142 7.86 -15.01 -5.00
N GLU A 143 7.40 -14.81 -3.76
CA GLU A 143 6.44 -13.73 -3.45
C GLU A 143 7.12 -12.35 -3.34
N GLY A 144 8.46 -12.29 -3.35
CA GLY A 144 9.23 -11.05 -3.28
C GLY A 144 9.06 -10.29 -1.96
N VAL A 145 8.53 -10.92 -0.91
CA VAL A 145 8.31 -10.23 0.37
C VAL A 145 9.62 -10.08 1.16
N PRO A 146 9.80 -8.97 1.89
CA PRO A 146 10.99 -8.80 2.73
C PRO A 146 11.06 -9.86 3.83
N GLU A 147 12.25 -10.10 4.36
CA GLU A 147 12.52 -11.14 5.36
C GLU A 147 11.62 -11.02 6.59
N GLU A 148 11.33 -9.80 7.08
CA GLU A 148 10.46 -9.62 8.23
C GLU A 148 9.02 -10.08 7.94
N VAL A 149 8.53 -9.80 6.72
CA VAL A 149 7.18 -10.20 6.30
C VAL A 149 7.12 -11.70 6.03
N ALA A 150 8.17 -12.28 5.43
CA ALA A 150 8.30 -13.73 5.30
C ALA A 150 8.27 -14.43 6.67
N ALA A 151 8.91 -13.85 7.69
CA ALA A 151 8.86 -14.35 9.06
C ALA A 151 7.44 -14.33 9.64
N VAL A 152 6.68 -13.25 9.41
CA VAL A 152 5.27 -13.14 9.81
C VAL A 152 4.40 -14.18 9.10
N LEU A 153 4.53 -14.31 7.77
CA LEU A 153 3.81 -15.33 6.98
C LEU A 153 4.09 -16.75 7.49
N CYS A 154 5.35 -17.02 7.84
CA CYS A 154 5.80 -18.32 8.33
C CYS A 154 5.67 -18.51 9.85
N ARG A 155 5.05 -17.55 10.56
CA ARG A 155 4.83 -17.56 12.02
C ARG A 155 6.10 -17.83 12.82
N THR A 156 7.18 -17.17 12.45
CA THR A 156 8.49 -17.27 13.12
C THR A 156 9.04 -15.88 13.44
N LYS A 157 10.06 -15.82 14.31
CA LYS A 157 10.74 -14.57 14.64
C LYS A 157 11.68 -14.18 13.48
N PRO A 158 11.85 -12.88 13.15
CA PRO A 158 12.73 -12.44 12.06
C PRO A 158 14.16 -12.99 12.17
N THR A 159 14.74 -13.04 13.37
CA THR A 159 16.09 -13.59 13.59
C THR A 159 16.21 -15.07 13.25
N VAL A 160 15.17 -15.86 13.54
CA VAL A 160 15.11 -17.29 13.22
C VAL A 160 14.85 -17.48 11.73
N ALA A 161 13.97 -16.66 11.14
CA ALA A 161 13.73 -16.65 9.70
C ALA A 161 15.02 -16.40 8.92
N ARG A 162 15.81 -15.38 9.32
CA ARG A 162 17.11 -15.07 8.71
C ARG A 162 18.05 -16.26 8.69
N ALA A 163 18.23 -16.90 9.84
CA ALA A 163 19.14 -18.04 9.97
C ALA A 163 18.67 -19.26 9.16
N GLU A 164 17.37 -19.59 9.21
CA GLU A 164 16.81 -20.69 8.42
C GLU A 164 16.84 -20.41 6.92
N LEU A 165 16.55 -19.17 6.50
CA LEU A 165 16.59 -18.74 5.11
C LEU A 165 18.03 -18.80 4.58
N ALA A 166 19.00 -18.27 5.32
CA ALA A 166 20.42 -18.35 4.94
C ALA A 166 20.89 -19.80 4.77
N ALA A 167 20.51 -20.70 5.69
CA ALA A 167 20.82 -22.12 5.59
C ALA A 167 20.15 -22.80 4.40
N ALA A 168 18.89 -22.43 4.09
CA ALA A 168 18.18 -22.94 2.92
C ALA A 168 18.82 -22.47 1.61
N LEU A 169 19.15 -21.17 1.50
CA LEU A 169 19.81 -20.60 0.33
C LEU A 169 21.20 -21.21 0.10
N ALA A 170 21.97 -21.45 1.17
CA ALA A 170 23.25 -22.15 1.07
C ALA A 170 23.13 -23.56 0.45
N ARG A 171 21.99 -24.25 0.67
CA ARG A 171 21.71 -25.55 0.06
C ARG A 171 21.23 -25.48 -1.38
N LEU A 172 20.55 -24.40 -1.76
CA LEU A 172 19.97 -24.23 -3.11
C LEU A 172 20.98 -23.65 -4.12
N ARG A 173 21.85 -22.74 -3.67
CA ARG A 173 22.83 -22.04 -4.52
C ARG A 173 23.71 -22.94 -5.40
N PRO A 174 24.19 -24.11 -4.95
CA PRO A 174 25.02 -24.98 -5.79
C PRO A 174 24.34 -25.50 -7.07
N LEU A 175 23.00 -25.49 -7.14
CA LEU A 175 22.28 -25.91 -8.35
C LEU A 175 22.07 -24.80 -9.35
N VAL A 176 22.15 -23.54 -8.92
CA VAL A 176 21.92 -22.42 -9.83
C VAL A 176 23.18 -22.27 -10.66
N PRO A 177 23.15 -22.56 -11.97
CA PRO A 177 24.30 -22.30 -12.81
C PRO A 177 24.57 -20.80 -12.70
N THR A 178 25.70 -20.44 -12.09
CA THR A 178 26.22 -19.08 -12.21
C THR A 178 26.59 -18.96 -13.66
N SER A 179 25.64 -18.52 -14.49
CA SER A 179 25.91 -18.19 -15.88
C SER A 179 27.15 -17.30 -15.83
N PRO A 180 28.29 -17.76 -16.36
CA PRO A 180 29.51 -16.97 -16.29
C PRO A 180 29.13 -15.66 -16.95
N THR A 181 29.17 -14.59 -16.18
CA THR A 181 28.83 -13.25 -16.62
C THR A 181 29.61 -13.02 -17.89
N ARG A 182 28.93 -13.11 -19.04
CA ARG A 182 29.51 -12.85 -20.35
C ARG A 182 29.63 -11.33 -20.47
N LEU A 183 30.46 -10.75 -19.62
CA LEU A 183 31.18 -9.50 -19.87
C LEU A 183 32.18 -9.89 -20.95
N GLU A 184 31.83 -9.72 -22.22
CA GLU A 184 32.21 -8.51 -22.95
C GLU A 184 33.71 -8.19 -22.84
N ASP A 185 34.56 -9.17 -23.16
CA ASP A 185 35.84 -8.91 -23.83
C ASP A 185 35.63 -8.57 -25.33
N SER A 186 34.59 -7.79 -25.62
CA SER A 186 34.39 -7.12 -26.90
C SER A 186 35.01 -5.73 -26.82
N SER A 187 36.31 -5.66 -26.50
CA SER A 187 37.14 -4.52 -26.90
C SER A 187 37.32 -4.58 -28.42
N GLY A 188 36.22 -4.26 -29.13
CA GLY A 188 36.25 -3.88 -30.52
C GLY A 188 36.99 -2.57 -30.64
N SER A 189 38.20 -2.66 -31.17
CA SER A 189 39.01 -1.57 -31.68
C SER A 189 38.16 -0.53 -32.41
N ALA A 190 38.19 0.72 -31.92
CA ALA A 190 37.75 1.89 -32.66
C ALA A 190 38.99 2.75 -33.00
N PRO A 191 39.02 3.39 -34.18
CA PRO A 191 40.19 4.05 -34.72
C PRO A 191 40.46 5.38 -34.01
N SER A 192 41.75 5.69 -33.86
CA SER A 192 42.29 6.95 -33.41
C SER A 192 41.60 8.14 -34.09
N THR A 193 40.97 9.00 -33.28
CA THR A 193 40.56 10.34 -33.70
C THR A 193 41.44 11.34 -32.96
N ASP A 194 42.17 12.14 -33.74
CA ASP A 194 43.08 13.19 -33.29
C ASP A 194 42.40 14.15 -32.31
N VAL A 195 43.03 14.34 -31.14
CA VAL A 195 42.68 15.38 -30.18
C VAL A 195 43.49 16.62 -30.53
N LEU A 196 42.78 17.67 -30.97
CA LEU A 196 43.31 19.02 -31.07
C LEU A 196 43.61 19.57 -29.67
N VAL A 197 44.88 19.92 -29.47
CA VAL A 197 45.40 20.68 -28.34
C VAL A 197 44.82 22.09 -28.35
N PHE A 198 44.22 22.52 -27.25
CA PHE A 198 43.86 23.93 -26.99
C PHE A 198 44.69 24.46 -25.80
N PRO A 199 45.20 25.70 -25.87
CA PRO A 199 46.21 26.18 -24.95
C PRO A 199 45.63 26.71 -23.63
N GLU A 200 46.46 26.55 -22.61
CA GLU A 200 46.41 27.06 -21.25
C GLU A 200 46.23 28.60 -21.17
N PRO A 201 45.39 29.13 -20.26
CA PRO A 201 45.38 30.56 -19.95
C PRO A 201 46.42 30.93 -18.88
N PRO A 202 46.94 32.18 -18.90
CA PRO A 202 48.11 32.57 -18.13
C PRO A 202 47.83 32.91 -16.66
N ASP A 203 48.86 32.69 -15.85
CA ASP A 203 49.03 33.02 -14.44
C ASP A 203 48.70 34.49 -14.10
N PHE A 204 48.01 34.68 -12.98
CA PHE A 204 47.99 35.95 -12.24
C PHE A 204 48.68 35.78 -10.87
N PRO A 205 49.58 36.69 -10.48
CA PRO A 205 50.33 36.56 -9.25
C PRO A 205 49.66 37.28 -8.07
N GLY A 206 49.87 36.72 -6.87
CA GLY A 206 50.15 37.50 -5.68
C GLY A 206 48.97 37.80 -4.76
N SER A 207 48.93 37.10 -3.63
CA SER A 207 49.04 37.74 -2.30
C SER A 207 49.33 36.69 -1.23
N ALA A 208 50.54 36.76 -0.67
CA ALA A 208 50.84 36.37 0.70
C ALA A 208 49.95 37.21 1.65
N SER A 209 49.56 36.79 2.84
CA SER A 209 50.42 36.26 3.90
C SER A 209 49.57 35.73 5.08
N SER A 210 49.98 34.57 5.60
CA SER A 210 50.09 34.17 7.02
C SER A 210 49.04 34.60 8.03
N THR A 211 48.47 33.63 8.77
CA THR A 211 48.92 33.38 10.15
C THR A 211 48.42 32.03 10.70
N ASP A 212 49.28 31.47 11.53
CA ASP A 212 49.22 30.21 12.27
C ASP A 212 47.89 29.90 12.97
N SER A 213 47.58 28.61 13.07
CA SER A 213 47.30 27.99 14.36
C SER A 213 47.39 26.47 14.30
N SER A 214 48.43 26.00 14.98
CA SER A 214 48.74 24.65 15.43
C SER A 214 47.58 24.01 16.18
N GLY A 215 47.32 22.72 15.92
CA GLY A 215 46.38 21.95 16.72
C GLY A 215 46.06 20.56 16.17
N SER A 216 47.06 19.69 16.08
CA SER A 216 46.80 18.23 16.10
C SER A 216 46.09 17.85 17.39
N PRO A 217 45.06 16.99 17.31
CA PRO A 217 45.23 15.72 17.99
C PRO A 217 44.69 14.53 17.21
N GLY A 218 45.47 13.45 17.25
CA GLY A 218 45.00 12.07 17.41
C GLY A 218 44.06 11.52 16.34
N SER A 219 44.63 10.78 15.39
CA SER A 219 43.91 9.71 14.69
C SER A 219 43.45 8.64 15.70
N PRO A 220 42.18 8.24 15.70
CA PRO A 220 41.80 6.90 16.10
C PRO A 220 41.41 6.10 14.85
N ASP A 221 42.14 5.02 14.66
CA ASP A 221 41.69 3.71 14.20
C ASP A 221 40.52 3.63 13.21
N SER A 222 40.90 3.20 12.00
CA SER A 222 40.14 2.42 11.04
C SER A 222 39.00 1.57 11.65
N LEU A 223 37.82 2.17 11.77
CA LEU A 223 36.57 1.44 11.97
C LEU A 223 36.01 1.05 10.61
N GLY A 224 35.69 -0.23 10.50
CA GLY A 224 35.37 -0.92 9.26
C GLY A 224 34.33 -0.22 8.40
N SER A 225 34.59 -0.27 7.09
CA SER A 225 33.63 -0.08 6.01
C SER A 225 32.31 -0.78 6.35
N VAL A 226 31.33 -0.01 6.83
CA VAL A 226 29.95 -0.45 6.98
C VAL A 226 29.44 -0.74 5.57
N GLY A 227 29.25 -2.03 5.27
CA GLY A 227 28.85 -2.51 3.96
C GLY A 227 27.59 -1.81 3.48
N ALA A 228 27.59 -1.45 2.19
CA ALA A 228 26.40 -1.03 1.48
C ALA A 228 25.28 -2.06 1.69
N PRO A 229 24.02 -1.63 1.93
CA PRO A 229 22.94 -2.56 2.24
C PRO A 229 22.64 -3.46 1.03
N ASP A 230 22.69 -4.77 1.29
CA ASP A 230 22.10 -5.90 0.57
C ASP A 230 21.61 -5.61 -0.87
N SER A 231 22.53 -5.42 -1.82
CA SER A 231 22.22 -5.76 -3.20
C SER A 231 21.88 -7.26 -3.18
N VAL A 232 20.65 -7.62 -3.54
CA VAL A 232 20.32 -9.04 -3.75
C VAL A 232 21.37 -9.58 -4.70
N GLY A 233 22.17 -10.54 -4.23
CA GLY A 233 23.29 -11.03 -5.02
C GLY A 233 22.78 -11.57 -6.35
N ALA A 234 23.54 -11.39 -7.42
CA ALA A 234 23.29 -12.05 -8.71
C ALA A 234 22.81 -13.52 -8.62
N PRO A 235 23.35 -14.39 -7.72
CA PRO A 235 22.84 -15.77 -7.59
C PRO A 235 21.40 -15.87 -7.07
N ASP A 236 20.96 -14.95 -6.22
CA ASP A 236 19.61 -15.00 -5.66
C ASP A 236 18.58 -14.56 -6.71
N GLU A 237 18.94 -13.65 -7.62
CA GLU A 237 18.07 -13.23 -8.73
C GLU A 237 17.86 -14.36 -9.77
N GLU A 238 18.91 -15.13 -10.07
CA GLU A 238 18.78 -16.29 -10.95
C GLU A 238 17.95 -17.41 -10.30
N LEU A 239 18.06 -17.58 -8.99
CA LEU A 239 17.19 -18.47 -8.23
C LEU A 239 15.72 -18.01 -8.27
N ARG A 240 15.45 -16.69 -8.20
CA ARG A 240 14.09 -16.15 -8.38
C ARG A 240 13.51 -16.50 -9.74
N ARG A 241 14.29 -16.29 -10.82
CA ARG A 241 13.87 -16.68 -12.18
C ARG A 241 13.58 -18.17 -12.30
N SER A 242 14.46 -19.01 -11.74
CA SER A 242 14.28 -20.47 -11.74
C SER A 242 13.03 -20.89 -10.99
N LEU A 243 12.72 -20.26 -9.84
CA LEU A 243 11.47 -20.50 -9.10
C LEU A 243 10.24 -20.04 -9.87
N ASP A 244 10.30 -18.90 -10.57
CA ASP A 244 9.21 -18.45 -11.43
C ASP A 244 8.94 -19.44 -12.56
N LEU A 245 9.98 -19.90 -13.26
CA LEU A 245 9.88 -20.93 -14.29
C LEU A 245 9.31 -22.25 -13.75
N LEU A 246 9.76 -22.69 -12.58
CA LEU A 246 9.22 -23.88 -11.92
C LEU A 246 7.73 -23.69 -11.59
N SER A 247 7.34 -22.52 -11.10
CA SER A 247 5.96 -22.21 -10.74
C SER A 247 5.01 -22.27 -11.94
N ARG A 248 5.48 -21.94 -13.15
CA ARG A 248 4.71 -21.99 -14.40
C ARG A 248 4.37 -23.42 -14.84
N ARG A 249 4.98 -24.46 -14.26
CA ARG A 249 4.55 -25.86 -14.47
C ARG A 249 3.21 -26.17 -13.81
N MET A 250 2.75 -25.33 -12.88
CA MET A 250 1.41 -25.46 -12.31
C MET A 250 0.38 -25.09 -13.37
N PRO A 251 -0.51 -26.03 -13.79
CA PRO A 251 -1.61 -25.67 -14.68
C PRO A 251 -2.51 -24.66 -14.00
N VAL A 252 -2.97 -23.66 -14.73
CA VAL A 252 -3.89 -22.64 -14.21
C VAL A 252 -5.21 -23.34 -13.85
N PRO A 253 -5.58 -23.45 -12.57
CA PRO A 253 -6.84 -24.05 -12.21
C PRO A 253 -7.97 -23.13 -12.69
N ALA A 254 -9.07 -23.72 -13.19
CA ALA A 254 -10.25 -22.94 -13.51
C ALA A 254 -10.75 -22.26 -12.22
N ALA A 255 -10.69 -20.93 -12.18
CA ALA A 255 -11.03 -20.16 -10.98
C ALA A 255 -12.46 -20.45 -10.50
N GLU A 256 -13.39 -20.66 -11.44
CA GLU A 256 -14.78 -21.00 -11.16
C GLU A 256 -14.94 -22.38 -10.48
N GLU A 257 -14.23 -23.40 -10.95
CA GLU A 257 -14.27 -24.75 -10.38
C GLU A 257 -13.66 -24.77 -8.97
N THR A 258 -12.57 -24.03 -8.78
CA THR A 258 -11.91 -23.89 -7.49
C THR A 258 -12.79 -23.15 -6.48
N LEU A 259 -13.46 -22.08 -6.91
CA LEU A 259 -14.45 -21.35 -6.12
C LEU A 259 -15.64 -22.24 -5.76
N ALA A 260 -16.21 -22.95 -6.74
CA ALA A 260 -17.33 -23.87 -6.52
C ALA A 260 -16.96 -24.95 -5.50
N SER A 261 -15.76 -25.52 -5.60
CA SER A 261 -15.23 -26.51 -4.66
C SER A 261 -15.07 -25.93 -3.25
N ALA A 262 -14.57 -24.70 -3.13
CA ALA A 262 -14.42 -24.01 -1.85
C ALA A 262 -15.77 -23.69 -1.19
N LEU A 263 -16.74 -23.19 -1.95
CA LEU A 263 -18.09 -22.89 -1.47
C LEU A 263 -18.84 -24.18 -1.08
N ALA A 264 -18.71 -25.26 -1.86
CA ALA A 264 -19.27 -26.57 -1.52
C ALA A 264 -18.65 -27.14 -0.22
N ALA A 265 -17.35 -26.95 0.00
CA ALA A 265 -16.69 -27.32 1.24
C ALA A 265 -17.18 -26.47 2.43
N GLN A 266 -17.42 -25.17 2.22
CA GLN A 266 -17.97 -24.28 3.24
C GLN A 266 -19.40 -24.68 3.63
N GLY A 267 -20.26 -24.99 2.65
CA GLY A 267 -21.64 -25.43 2.87
C GLY A 267 -21.72 -26.69 3.74
N ARG A 268 -20.86 -27.68 3.46
CA ARG A 268 -20.76 -28.91 4.28
C ARG A 268 -20.37 -28.62 5.73
N ARG A 269 -19.41 -27.72 5.96
CA ARG A 269 -19.00 -27.32 7.32
C ARG A 269 -20.09 -26.55 8.06
N ALA A 270 -20.82 -25.68 7.37
CA ALA A 270 -21.93 -24.94 7.94
C ALA A 270 -23.06 -25.89 8.37
N ALA A 271 -23.41 -26.88 7.53
CA ALA A 271 -24.41 -27.90 7.85
C ALA A 271 -24.02 -28.74 9.07
N VAL A 272 -22.75 -29.17 9.17
CA VAL A 272 -22.25 -29.91 10.35
C VAL A 272 -22.30 -29.04 11.61
N ARG A 273 -21.89 -27.77 11.54
CA ARG A 273 -21.97 -26.86 12.69
C ARG A 273 -23.41 -26.59 13.11
N ALA A 274 -24.32 -26.41 12.16
CA ALA A 274 -25.75 -26.24 12.45
C ALA A 274 -26.32 -27.51 13.10
N SER A 275 -25.97 -28.69 12.59
CA SER A 275 -26.37 -29.96 13.19
C SER A 275 -25.84 -30.09 14.61
N VAL A 276 -24.54 -29.89 14.85
CA VAL A 276 -23.93 -29.94 16.20
C VAL A 276 -24.50 -28.90 17.14
N ALA A 277 -24.72 -27.67 16.67
CA ALA A 277 -25.36 -26.62 17.46
C ALA A 277 -26.79 -27.02 17.82
N LEU A 278 -27.58 -27.56 16.89
CA LEU A 278 -28.91 -28.08 17.16
C LEU A 278 -28.88 -29.25 18.15
N THR A 279 -27.93 -30.18 18.06
CA THR A 279 -27.79 -31.26 19.05
C THR A 279 -27.40 -30.74 20.42
N LEU A 280 -26.46 -29.79 20.50
CA LEU A 280 -26.05 -29.18 21.78
C LEU A 280 -27.16 -28.32 22.39
N THR A 281 -27.88 -27.55 21.58
CA THR A 281 -29.05 -26.79 22.02
C THR A 281 -30.17 -27.73 22.45
N ALA A 282 -30.43 -28.81 21.73
CA ALA A 282 -31.40 -29.83 22.17
C ALA A 282 -30.95 -30.47 23.49
N LEU A 283 -29.66 -30.81 23.66
CA LEU A 283 -29.11 -31.37 24.89
C LEU A 283 -29.16 -30.38 26.07
N ALA A 284 -29.02 -29.07 25.85
CA ALA A 284 -29.03 -28.06 26.90
C ALA A 284 -30.45 -27.53 27.23
N VAL A 285 -31.28 -27.30 26.22
CA VAL A 285 -32.61 -26.68 26.37
C VAL A 285 -33.64 -27.68 26.85
N THR A 286 -33.57 -28.95 26.44
CA THR A 286 -34.53 -29.97 26.90
C THR A 286 -34.54 -30.10 28.44
N PRO A 287 -33.39 -30.25 29.14
CA PRO A 287 -33.40 -30.32 30.61
C PRO A 287 -33.81 -28.99 31.28
N LEU A 288 -33.46 -27.84 30.69
CA LEU A 288 -33.88 -26.53 31.21
C LEU A 288 -35.38 -26.27 31.05
N ALA A 289 -35.99 -26.69 29.94
CA ALA A 289 -37.43 -26.59 29.72
C ALA A 289 -38.20 -27.49 30.71
N PHE A 290 -37.70 -28.70 30.97
CA PHE A 290 -38.26 -29.57 32.01
C PHE A 290 -38.12 -28.97 33.41
N ALA A 291 -36.99 -28.33 33.73
CA ALA A 291 -36.80 -27.64 35.01
C ALA A 291 -37.69 -26.38 35.15
N ALA A 292 -37.87 -25.62 34.07
CA ALA A 292 -38.71 -24.42 34.05
C ALA A 292 -40.20 -24.75 34.19
N VAL A 293 -40.68 -25.83 33.58
CA VAL A 293 -42.07 -26.31 33.78
C VAL A 293 -42.29 -26.76 35.24
N ALA A 294 -41.30 -27.41 35.85
CA ALA A 294 -41.36 -27.79 37.27
C ALA A 294 -41.35 -26.58 38.22
N LEU A 295 -40.63 -25.51 37.88
CA LEU A 295 -40.58 -24.27 38.66
C LEU A 295 -41.82 -23.38 38.45
N ALA A 296 -42.38 -23.36 37.24
CA ALA A 296 -43.60 -22.61 36.93
C ALA A 296 -44.83 -23.18 37.66
N ASP A 297 -44.95 -24.51 37.78
CA ASP A 297 -46.02 -25.15 38.60
C ASP A 297 -45.87 -24.80 40.09
N HIS A 298 -44.65 -24.53 40.57
CA HIS A 298 -44.39 -24.12 41.94
C HIS A 298 -44.72 -22.63 42.19
N TYR A 299 -44.44 -21.75 41.22
CA TYR A 299 -44.68 -20.31 41.33
C TYR A 299 -46.14 -19.90 41.17
N GLN A 300 -46.93 -20.64 40.37
CA GLN A 300 -48.36 -20.34 40.20
C GLN A 300 -49.20 -20.56 41.46
N ARG A 301 -48.68 -21.29 42.47
CA ARG A 301 -49.39 -21.53 43.73
C ARG A 301 -49.23 -20.42 44.77
N THR A 302 -48.35 -19.43 44.58
CA THR A 302 -47.93 -18.55 45.68
C THR A 302 -48.11 -17.05 45.48
N SER A 303 -48.69 -16.54 44.38
CA SER A 303 -48.83 -15.06 44.27
C SER A 303 -50.04 -14.60 43.48
N LEU A 304 -51.09 -14.23 44.20
CA LEU A 304 -52.15 -13.31 43.75
C LEU A 304 -52.17 -12.12 44.72
N VAL A 305 -51.57 -10.99 44.34
CA VAL A 305 -51.87 -9.68 44.91
C VAL A 305 -51.90 -8.66 43.76
N PRO A 306 -53.00 -7.94 43.53
CA PRO A 306 -53.09 -6.89 42.53
C PRO A 306 -52.75 -5.52 43.14
N VAL A 307 -51.98 -4.70 42.42
CA VAL A 307 -51.71 -3.29 42.75
C VAL A 307 -52.01 -2.41 41.53
N PRO A 308 -52.63 -1.23 41.70
CA PRO A 308 -53.26 -0.48 40.61
C PRO A 308 -52.34 0.57 39.96
N SER A 309 -52.75 0.97 38.75
CA SER A 309 -52.18 2.03 37.92
C SER A 309 -52.43 3.44 38.46
N ALA A 310 -51.47 4.34 38.24
CA ALA A 310 -51.54 5.79 38.48
C ALA A 310 -50.78 6.48 37.32
N SER A 311 -51.45 7.23 36.44
CA SER A 311 -51.60 8.71 36.44
C SER A 311 -50.27 9.43 36.17
N ASP A 312 -50.05 10.00 34.98
CA ASP A 312 -50.45 11.35 34.51
C ASP A 312 -49.38 12.43 34.79
N ASP A 313 -49.29 13.34 33.81
CA ASP A 313 -48.88 14.76 33.88
C ASP A 313 -47.44 15.21 33.45
N PRO A 314 -47.22 16.50 33.05
CA PRO A 314 -47.16 16.92 31.63
C PRO A 314 -46.04 17.96 31.29
N ASP A 315 -46.09 18.48 30.04
CA ASP A 315 -45.69 19.81 29.54
C ASP A 315 -44.27 20.39 29.71
N ILE A 316 -43.53 20.54 28.58
CA ILE A 316 -42.36 21.43 28.44
C ILE A 316 -42.32 22.10 27.03
N TYR A 317 -42.68 23.38 27.02
CA TYR A 317 -42.36 24.55 26.16
C TYR A 317 -42.43 24.52 24.61
N ASP A 318 -43.42 25.25 24.09
CA ASP A 318 -43.45 25.90 22.77
C ASP A 318 -42.66 27.22 22.76
N VAL A 319 -41.88 27.47 21.69
CA VAL A 319 -41.22 28.74 21.39
C VAL A 319 -41.75 29.28 20.04
N PRO A 320 -42.15 30.56 19.92
CA PRO A 320 -42.78 31.08 18.70
C PRO A 320 -41.76 31.35 17.58
N GLY A 321 -42.00 30.75 16.41
CA GLY A 321 -41.21 30.96 15.19
C GLY A 321 -41.64 32.20 14.40
N ALA A 322 -40.64 33.01 14.01
CA ALA A 322 -40.78 34.09 13.06
C ALA A 322 -40.84 33.54 11.62
N ASN A 323 -41.91 33.88 10.90
CA ASN A 323 -42.11 33.54 9.49
C ASN A 323 -41.16 34.34 8.60
N VAL A 324 -40.09 33.69 8.10
CA VAL A 324 -39.31 34.15 6.94
C VAL A 324 -39.57 33.16 5.80
N PRO A 325 -40.07 33.60 4.63
CA PRO A 325 -40.30 32.69 3.51
C PRO A 325 -38.96 32.14 2.99
N PRO A 326 -38.81 30.81 2.83
CA PRO A 326 -37.58 30.23 2.31
C PRO A 326 -37.41 30.59 0.83
N ALA A 327 -36.23 31.11 0.50
CA ALA A 327 -35.78 31.24 -0.88
C ALA A 327 -35.76 29.84 -1.55
N PRO A 328 -36.02 29.74 -2.87
CA PRO A 328 -36.03 28.46 -3.56
C PRO A 328 -34.67 27.78 -3.43
N ALA A 329 -34.66 26.63 -2.74
CA ALA A 329 -33.47 25.83 -2.56
C ALA A 329 -33.01 25.30 -3.91
N ALA A 330 -31.89 25.83 -4.41
CA ALA A 330 -31.08 25.14 -5.40
C ALA A 330 -30.82 23.72 -4.89
N HIS A 331 -31.12 22.71 -5.70
CA HIS A 331 -30.97 21.30 -5.36
C HIS A 331 -29.57 21.05 -4.77
N ALA A 332 -29.50 20.91 -3.45
CA ALA A 332 -28.28 20.46 -2.78
C ALA A 332 -28.00 19.06 -3.34
N PRO A 333 -26.78 18.79 -3.85
CA PRO A 333 -26.44 17.45 -4.30
C PRO A 333 -26.70 16.51 -3.14
N SER A 334 -27.48 15.45 -3.38
CA SER A 334 -27.73 14.42 -2.40
C SER A 334 -26.39 13.98 -1.84
N SER A 335 -26.27 13.91 -0.52
CA SER A 335 -25.05 13.61 0.26
C SER A 335 -24.59 12.14 0.10
N THR A 336 -24.67 11.63 -1.12
CA THR A 336 -24.29 10.29 -1.52
C THR A 336 -22.80 10.14 -1.30
N VAL A 337 -22.45 9.33 -0.30
CA VAL A 337 -21.07 8.92 -0.04
C VAL A 337 -20.47 8.37 -1.35
N PRO A 338 -19.30 8.87 -1.80
CA PRO A 338 -18.73 8.47 -3.08
C PRO A 338 -18.53 6.95 -3.22
N GLY A 339 -18.39 6.46 -4.45
CA GLY A 339 -17.98 5.07 -4.71
C GLY A 339 -16.58 4.77 -4.17
N THR A 340 -16.18 3.49 -4.11
CA THR A 340 -14.77 3.12 -3.90
C THR A 340 -13.97 3.40 -5.17
N LEU A 341 -12.74 3.87 -5.03
CA LEU A 341 -11.82 4.13 -6.14
C LEU A 341 -11.72 2.87 -7.02
N PRO A 342 -12.02 2.93 -8.34
CA PRO A 342 -11.83 1.79 -9.23
C PRO A 342 -10.34 1.40 -9.32
N ALA A 343 -10.07 0.22 -9.89
CA ALA A 343 -8.70 -0.24 -10.13
C ALA A 343 -7.98 0.63 -11.15
N THR A 344 -8.70 1.14 -12.14
CA THR A 344 -8.22 2.13 -13.11
C THR A 344 -9.14 3.35 -13.08
N VAL A 345 -8.55 4.54 -13.08
CA VAL A 345 -9.28 5.81 -13.17
C VAL A 345 -9.08 6.35 -14.57
N ALA A 346 -10.17 6.72 -15.25
CA ALA A 346 -10.10 7.27 -16.60
C ALA A 346 -9.43 8.65 -16.60
N ASP A 347 -9.79 9.46 -15.61
CA ASP A 347 -9.24 10.79 -15.40
C ASP A 347 -8.13 10.76 -14.33
N PRO A 348 -7.06 11.55 -14.53
CA PRO A 348 -6.00 11.67 -13.54
C PRO A 348 -6.52 12.17 -12.19
N ILE A 349 -5.96 11.66 -11.09
CA ILE A 349 -6.22 12.15 -9.74
C ILE A 349 -5.52 13.50 -9.55
N LEU A 350 -6.29 14.54 -9.22
CA LEU A 350 -5.78 15.87 -8.95
C LEU A 350 -5.31 16.01 -7.49
N PHE A 351 -6.13 15.54 -6.56
CA PHE A 351 -5.82 15.64 -5.14
C PHE A 351 -6.59 14.63 -4.29
N ALA A 352 -6.08 14.41 -3.09
CA ALA A 352 -6.74 13.62 -2.08
C ALA A 352 -6.98 14.43 -0.80
N TYR A 353 -8.07 14.12 -0.12
CA TYR A 353 -8.44 14.79 1.11
C TYR A 353 -9.10 13.81 2.09
N ARG A 354 -8.92 14.05 3.39
CA ARG A 354 -9.58 13.23 4.41
C ARG A 354 -11.02 13.69 4.59
N GLY A 355 -11.98 12.79 4.34
CA GLY A 355 -13.39 13.01 4.62
C GLY A 355 -13.65 13.24 6.11
N ARG A 356 -14.81 13.83 6.43
CA ARG A 356 -15.30 13.93 7.80
C ARG A 356 -16.73 13.43 7.86
N CYS A 357 -17.05 12.77 8.96
CA CYS A 357 -18.43 12.43 9.27
C CYS A 357 -19.18 13.68 9.71
N THR A 358 -20.36 13.89 9.13
CA THR A 358 -21.33 14.84 9.70
C THR A 358 -21.89 14.27 11.00
N LEU A 359 -22.39 15.13 11.87
CA LEU A 359 -23.03 14.68 13.12
C LEU A 359 -24.17 13.69 12.84
N GLU A 360 -24.97 13.97 11.81
CA GLU A 360 -26.04 13.08 11.35
C GLU A 360 -25.53 11.70 10.92
N GLN A 361 -24.43 11.64 10.15
CA GLN A 361 -23.81 10.37 9.75
C GLN A 361 -23.28 9.58 10.94
N ILE A 362 -22.71 10.26 11.94
CA ILE A 362 -22.25 9.63 13.19
C ILE A 362 -23.44 9.05 13.95
N VAL A 363 -24.53 9.80 14.07
CA VAL A 363 -25.75 9.37 14.76
C VAL A 363 -26.38 8.17 14.05
N GLU A 364 -26.50 8.22 12.72
CA GLU A 364 -27.09 7.13 11.94
C GLU A 364 -26.21 5.86 11.95
N GLN A 365 -24.89 6.02 11.84
CA GLN A 365 -23.97 4.88 11.96
C GLN A 365 -24.10 4.22 13.34
N ARG A 366 -24.10 5.00 14.43
CA ARG A 366 -24.27 4.47 15.79
C ARG A 366 -25.60 3.75 15.96
N ARG A 367 -26.69 4.32 15.42
CA ARG A 367 -28.01 3.69 15.40
C ARG A 367 -27.97 2.34 14.68
N SER A 368 -27.26 2.25 13.55
CA SER A 368 -27.15 1.01 12.76
C SER A 368 -26.31 -0.07 13.45
N GLU A 369 -25.24 0.31 14.17
CA GLU A 369 -24.32 -0.63 14.81
C GLU A 369 -24.77 -1.07 16.21
N ARG A 370 -25.82 -0.45 16.77
CA ARG A 370 -26.30 -0.68 18.16
C ARG A 370 -25.20 -0.51 19.21
N VAL A 371 -24.24 0.37 18.96
CA VAL A 371 -23.15 0.68 19.89
C VAL A 371 -23.64 1.75 20.89
N PRO A 372 -23.47 1.56 22.21
CA PRO A 372 -23.80 2.57 23.21
C PRO A 372 -23.18 3.93 22.88
N PHE A 373 -23.88 5.03 23.17
CA PHE A 373 -23.43 6.38 22.81
C PHE A 373 -22.13 6.80 23.55
N GLU A 374 -21.81 6.14 24.66
CA GLU A 374 -20.63 6.41 25.49
C GLU A 374 -19.33 5.92 24.86
N ASP A 375 -19.38 4.96 23.94
CA ASP A 375 -18.19 4.50 23.24
C ASP A 375 -17.76 5.54 22.20
N PRO A 376 -16.45 5.82 22.05
CA PRO A 376 -15.97 6.69 20.98
C PRO A 376 -16.49 6.20 19.62
N PRO A 377 -16.84 7.10 18.69
CA PRO A 377 -17.36 6.70 17.37
C PRO A 377 -16.44 5.65 16.75
N VAL A 378 -17.02 4.59 16.19
CA VAL A 378 -16.26 3.45 15.65
C VAL A 378 -15.30 3.96 14.58
N GLU A 379 -14.01 3.98 14.92
CA GLU A 379 -12.94 4.43 14.03
C GLU A 379 -12.91 3.57 12.77
N GLY A 380 -12.95 4.21 11.61
CA GLY A 380 -13.12 3.56 10.31
C GLY A 380 -14.51 3.74 9.70
N ALA A 381 -15.33 4.62 10.27
CA ALA A 381 -16.53 5.12 9.64
C ALA A 381 -16.27 5.48 8.15
N PRO A 382 -17.13 5.05 7.21
CA PRO A 382 -16.96 5.32 5.78
C PRO A 382 -16.74 6.79 5.43
N CYS A 383 -17.27 7.69 6.27
CA CYS A 383 -17.16 9.13 6.10
C CYS A 383 -15.81 9.72 6.52
N GLU A 384 -15.01 9.04 7.34
CA GLU A 384 -13.66 9.49 7.70
C GLU A 384 -12.59 9.13 6.68
N GLN A 385 -12.91 8.28 5.69
CA GLN A 385 -12.00 7.75 4.67
C GLN A 385 -11.28 8.83 3.84
N TRP A 386 -10.10 8.50 3.34
CA TRP A 386 -9.47 9.31 2.29
C TRP A 386 -10.36 9.32 1.04
N ARG A 387 -10.46 10.49 0.44
CA ARG A 387 -11.19 10.72 -0.80
C ARG A 387 -10.23 11.28 -1.83
N VAL A 388 -10.43 10.91 -3.08
CA VAL A 388 -9.68 11.45 -4.21
C VAL A 388 -10.65 12.15 -5.16
N VAL A 389 -10.16 13.18 -5.82
CA VAL A 389 -10.89 13.93 -6.83
C VAL A 389 -10.13 13.85 -8.14
N THR A 390 -10.81 13.45 -9.21
CA THR A 390 -10.24 13.31 -10.55
C THR A 390 -10.29 14.62 -11.33
N GLY A 391 -9.62 14.66 -12.48
CA GLY A 391 -9.68 15.76 -13.46
C GLY A 391 -11.10 16.13 -13.88
N GLY A 392 -11.97 15.12 -14.04
CA GLY A 392 -13.40 15.29 -14.33
C GLY A 392 -14.25 15.72 -13.14
N GLY A 393 -13.65 15.88 -11.94
CA GLY A 393 -14.36 16.24 -10.72
C GLY A 393 -15.07 15.07 -10.03
N GLU A 394 -14.90 13.84 -10.54
CA GLU A 394 -15.42 12.66 -9.88
C GLU A 394 -14.72 12.44 -8.55
N GLN A 395 -15.48 12.00 -7.55
CA GLN A 395 -14.95 11.72 -6.22
C GLN A 395 -15.01 10.23 -5.93
N TRP A 396 -13.97 9.72 -5.28
CA TRP A 396 -13.86 8.31 -4.92
C TRP A 396 -13.29 8.14 -3.52
N ARG A 397 -13.64 7.05 -2.84
CA ARG A 397 -13.11 6.67 -1.52
C ARG A 397 -11.97 5.68 -1.63
N ILE A 398 -10.98 5.84 -0.77
CA ILE A 398 -9.89 4.89 -0.55
C ILE A 398 -10.16 4.18 0.78
N ALA A 399 -10.52 2.90 0.70
CA ALA A 399 -10.78 2.07 1.89
C ALA A 399 -9.51 1.45 2.47
N ASP A 400 -8.45 1.35 1.66
CA ASP A 400 -7.26 0.54 1.95
C ASP A 400 -6.21 1.28 2.80
N VAL A 401 -6.50 2.49 3.26
CA VAL A 401 -5.58 3.30 4.08
C VAL A 401 -6.16 3.41 5.48
N ASP A 402 -5.46 2.80 6.44
CA ASP A 402 -5.87 2.85 7.83
C ASP A 402 -5.66 4.25 8.42
N LEU A 403 -6.78 4.92 8.70
CA LEU A 403 -6.80 6.27 9.28
C LEU A 403 -6.51 6.31 10.78
N ARG A 404 -6.48 5.14 11.43
CA ARG A 404 -6.17 5.00 12.86
C ARG A 404 -4.72 5.38 13.17
N GLN A 405 -3.88 5.51 12.14
CA GLN A 405 -2.43 5.42 12.26
C GLN A 405 -1.72 6.78 12.48
N GLY A 406 -2.35 7.72 13.21
CA GLY A 406 -1.76 9.05 13.45
C GLY A 406 -1.85 9.54 14.88
N ALA A 407 -0.76 9.42 15.65
CA ALA A 407 -0.63 10.08 16.96
C ALA A 407 -0.66 11.62 16.81
N LYS A 408 -1.79 12.28 17.15
CA LYS A 408 -1.97 13.76 17.21
C LYS A 408 -1.52 14.56 15.97
N GLY A 409 -1.13 13.92 14.87
CA GLY A 409 -0.53 14.50 13.68
C GLY A 409 -1.34 14.19 12.43
N ARG A 410 -1.08 14.94 11.35
CA ARG A 410 -1.65 14.66 10.03
C ARG A 410 -0.86 13.51 9.43
N PRO A 411 -1.43 12.29 9.27
CA PRO A 411 -0.69 11.20 8.66
C PRO A 411 -0.34 11.61 7.23
N PRO A 412 0.94 11.48 6.82
CA PRO A 412 1.33 11.73 5.44
C PRO A 412 0.64 10.69 4.55
N PHE A 413 0.05 11.16 3.46
CA PHE A 413 -0.60 10.35 2.43
C PHE A 413 -0.27 10.98 1.09
N VAL A 414 -0.02 10.15 0.08
CA VAL A 414 0.15 10.55 -1.31
C VAL A 414 -0.45 9.48 -2.22
N ILE A 415 -0.88 9.87 -3.40
CA ILE A 415 -1.39 8.96 -4.42
C ILE A 415 -0.93 9.39 -5.81
N SER A 416 -0.52 8.44 -6.64
CA SER A 416 -0.14 8.64 -8.04
C SER A 416 -1.31 9.21 -8.86
N ALA A 417 -0.97 9.85 -9.97
CA ALA A 417 -1.92 10.44 -10.92
C ALA A 417 -2.92 9.40 -11.44
N ASP A 418 -2.44 8.19 -11.72
CA ASP A 418 -3.26 7.08 -12.20
C ASP A 418 -4.07 6.39 -11.09
N GLY A 419 -3.86 6.77 -9.83
CA GLY A 419 -4.52 6.18 -8.68
C GLY A 419 -4.08 4.75 -8.36
N ASN A 420 -3.03 4.23 -8.99
CA ASN A 420 -2.56 2.88 -8.78
C ASN A 420 -1.60 2.76 -7.59
N ARG A 421 -0.75 3.76 -7.35
CA ARG A 421 0.23 3.73 -6.27
C ARG A 421 -0.13 4.75 -5.20
N MET A 422 -0.13 4.32 -3.95
CA MET A 422 -0.35 5.25 -2.83
C MET A 422 0.66 5.01 -1.72
N GLY A 423 1.22 6.09 -1.20
CA GLY A 423 2.15 6.08 -0.10
C GLY A 423 1.50 6.58 1.17
N TYR A 424 1.68 5.86 2.28
CA TYR A 424 1.25 6.33 3.60
C TYR A 424 2.17 5.81 4.68
N PHE A 425 2.16 6.49 5.83
CA PHE A 425 2.88 5.99 7.00
C PHE A 425 2.05 4.94 7.74
N SER A 426 2.63 3.77 7.97
CA SER A 426 2.00 2.69 8.70
C SER A 426 2.47 2.60 10.16
N THR A 427 1.59 2.85 11.13
CA THR A 427 1.95 2.69 12.56
C THR A 427 2.14 1.25 12.97
N SER A 428 1.38 0.31 12.40
CA SER A 428 1.50 -1.12 12.71
C SER A 428 2.88 -1.67 12.37
N MET A 429 3.47 -1.18 11.27
CA MET A 429 4.82 -1.56 10.83
C MET A 429 5.91 -0.58 11.28
N SER A 430 5.52 0.60 11.79
CA SER A 430 6.41 1.74 12.02
C SER A 430 7.24 2.14 10.80
N ASP A 431 6.70 1.94 9.58
CA ASP A 431 7.37 2.29 8.32
C ASP A 431 6.40 2.89 7.29
N PHE A 432 6.93 3.56 6.27
CA PHE A 432 6.13 3.95 5.12
C PHE A 432 5.82 2.73 4.26
N GLN A 433 4.57 2.63 3.86
CA GLN A 433 4.11 1.65 2.89
C GLN A 433 3.75 2.36 1.61
N VAL A 434 4.18 1.78 0.50
CA VAL A 434 3.66 2.15 -0.82
C VAL A 434 2.89 0.96 -1.34
N MET A 435 1.64 1.17 -1.68
CA MET A 435 0.77 0.10 -2.16
C MET A 435 0.50 0.32 -3.64
N ASP A 436 0.90 -0.65 -4.47
CA ASP A 436 0.36 -0.76 -5.83
C ASP A 436 -0.96 -1.52 -5.77
N ARG A 437 -2.06 -0.80 -6.02
CA ARG A 437 -3.44 -1.29 -5.98
C ARG A 437 -3.70 -2.37 -7.03
N ARG A 438 -2.90 -2.44 -8.10
CA ARG A 438 -3.02 -3.50 -9.11
C ARG A 438 -2.58 -4.86 -8.56
N HIS A 439 -1.58 -4.87 -7.69
CA HIS A 439 -1.01 -6.10 -7.14
C HIS A 439 -1.50 -6.41 -5.72
N SER A 440 -2.10 -5.43 -5.03
CA SER A 440 -2.53 -5.54 -3.62
C SER A 440 -1.40 -5.96 -2.66
N ILE A 441 -0.14 -5.84 -3.09
CA ILE A 441 1.04 -6.10 -2.29
C ILE A 441 1.61 -4.73 -1.90
N PRO A 442 1.65 -4.37 -0.60
CA PRO A 442 2.41 -3.22 -0.17
C PRO A 442 3.89 -3.48 -0.46
N GLU A 443 4.48 -2.63 -1.30
CA GLU A 443 5.92 -2.48 -1.46
C GLU A 443 6.44 -1.69 -0.26
N TYR A 444 7.38 -2.29 0.46
CA TYR A 444 7.96 -1.69 1.66
C TYR A 444 9.18 -0.88 1.27
N SER A 445 9.05 0.44 1.41
CA SER A 445 10.18 1.33 1.29
C SER A 445 10.96 1.35 2.60
N ARG A 446 12.26 0.99 2.57
CA ARG A 446 13.18 1.07 3.73
C ARG A 446 13.51 2.53 4.08
N PHE A 447 12.51 3.33 4.42
CA PHE A 447 12.69 4.76 4.65
C PHE A 447 13.08 5.10 6.07
N THR A 448 12.77 4.24 7.03
CA THR A 448 12.71 4.69 8.42
C THR A 448 13.91 4.29 9.24
N ASP A 449 14.81 3.41 8.79
CA ASP A 449 15.96 2.91 9.59
C ASP A 449 15.57 2.60 11.06
N GLY A 450 14.34 2.14 11.30
CA GLY A 450 13.84 1.87 12.65
C GLY A 450 13.37 3.10 13.46
N VAL A 451 13.06 4.23 12.82
CA VAL A 451 12.43 5.39 13.48
C VAL A 451 11.04 5.00 13.99
N THR A 452 10.91 4.89 15.31
CA THR A 452 9.65 4.52 15.98
C THR A 452 8.64 5.66 16.08
N HIS A 453 9.07 6.91 15.90
CA HIS A 453 8.23 8.10 16.05
C HIS A 453 8.47 9.10 14.93
N PHE A 454 7.41 9.46 14.22
CA PHE A 454 7.50 10.36 13.08
C PHE A 454 7.48 11.81 13.54
N PRO A 455 8.42 12.65 13.07
CA PRO A 455 8.36 14.07 13.30
C PRO A 455 7.02 14.62 12.80
N ARG A 456 6.44 15.59 13.52
CA ARG A 456 5.18 16.24 13.11
C ARG A 456 5.24 16.92 11.73
N ARG A 457 6.44 17.11 11.18
CA ARG A 457 6.71 17.76 9.90
C ARG A 457 7.28 16.79 8.87
N THR A 458 6.80 15.56 8.89
CA THR A 458 7.14 14.56 7.88
C THR A 458 6.40 14.89 6.59
N GLY A 459 7.14 15.12 5.50
CA GLY A 459 6.59 15.29 4.16
C GLY A 459 6.72 14.01 3.35
N LEU A 460 5.78 13.84 2.41
CA LEU A 460 5.71 12.70 1.50
C LEU A 460 5.30 13.25 0.14
N ALA A 461 6.00 12.86 -0.92
CA ALA A 461 5.67 13.19 -2.30
C ALA A 461 5.85 11.96 -3.18
N ILE A 462 5.01 11.80 -4.20
CA ILE A 462 5.06 10.71 -5.18
C ILE A 462 5.04 11.30 -6.59
N SER A 463 5.76 10.67 -7.52
CA SER A 463 5.80 11.08 -8.93
C SER A 463 4.47 10.76 -9.63
N PRO A 464 4.13 11.44 -10.74
CA PRO A 464 2.93 11.17 -11.54
C PRO A 464 2.56 9.70 -11.72
N ALA A 465 3.46 8.90 -12.30
CA ALA A 465 3.27 7.47 -12.55
C ALA A 465 3.50 6.60 -11.31
N GLY A 466 3.86 7.21 -10.19
CA GLY A 466 4.17 6.53 -8.93
C GLY A 466 5.49 5.76 -8.93
N GLN A 467 6.34 5.96 -9.93
CA GLN A 467 7.65 5.31 -9.99
C GLN A 467 8.57 5.76 -8.86
N TRP A 468 8.50 7.03 -8.48
CA TRP A 468 9.35 7.60 -7.44
C TRP A 468 8.53 8.07 -6.25
N ILE A 469 9.06 7.88 -5.06
CA ILE A 469 8.53 8.50 -3.85
C ILE A 469 9.66 9.12 -3.04
N ALA A 470 9.40 10.30 -2.51
CA ALA A 470 10.34 11.04 -1.68
C ALA A 470 9.71 11.32 -0.30
N VAL A 471 10.52 11.11 0.74
CA VAL A 471 10.15 11.31 2.14
C VAL A 471 11.10 12.30 2.77
N ASP A 472 10.60 13.26 3.53
CA ASP A 472 11.40 14.03 4.47
C ASP A 472 10.91 13.93 5.90
N PHE A 473 11.78 14.32 6.82
CA PHE A 473 11.57 14.25 8.25
C PHE A 473 11.66 15.64 8.91
N GLY A 474 11.43 16.69 8.11
CA GLY A 474 11.58 18.09 8.47
C GLY A 474 12.99 18.65 8.24
N THR A 475 13.14 19.95 8.49
CA THR A 475 14.38 20.72 8.21
C THR A 475 15.27 20.93 9.43
N ALA A 476 14.97 20.30 10.56
CA ALA A 476 15.79 20.45 11.76
C ALA A 476 17.18 19.83 11.51
N ALA A 477 18.24 20.40 12.09
CA ALA A 477 19.60 19.89 11.90
C ALA A 477 19.80 18.41 12.32
N ARG A 478 18.95 17.93 13.24
CA ARG A 478 18.92 16.53 13.72
C ARG A 478 17.86 15.67 13.04
N ALA A 479 17.07 16.22 12.13
CA ALA A 479 16.10 15.43 11.38
C ALA A 479 16.85 14.42 10.51
N PRO A 480 16.36 13.16 10.40
CA PRO A 480 16.87 12.24 9.42
C PRO A 480 16.88 12.87 8.03
N LYS A 481 17.89 12.53 7.24
CA LYS A 481 18.02 13.03 5.88
C LYS A 481 16.85 12.52 5.03
N PRO A 482 16.33 13.33 4.09
CA PRO A 482 15.28 12.90 3.19
C PRO A 482 15.74 11.72 2.33
N ARG A 483 14.79 10.92 1.87
CA ARG A 483 15.04 9.74 1.06
C ARG A 483 14.21 9.77 -0.19
N VAL A 484 14.75 9.17 -1.24
CA VAL A 484 14.07 8.98 -2.53
C VAL A 484 14.14 7.50 -2.84
N HIS A 485 13.04 6.90 -3.25
CA HIS A 485 13.00 5.50 -3.68
C HIS A 485 12.45 5.39 -5.09
N ASP A 486 13.14 4.62 -5.92
CA ASP A 486 12.73 4.19 -7.25
C ASP A 486 12.16 2.78 -7.14
N PHE A 487 10.88 2.62 -7.43
CA PHE A 487 10.22 1.33 -7.41
C PHE A 487 10.58 0.46 -8.61
N THR A 488 10.99 1.05 -9.74
CA THR A 488 11.40 0.29 -10.93
C THR A 488 12.76 -0.35 -10.70
N GLY A 489 13.73 0.43 -10.21
CA GLY A 489 15.08 -0.05 -9.88
C GLY A 489 15.21 -0.66 -8.47
N ASN A 490 14.15 -0.63 -7.66
CA ASN A 490 14.13 -0.99 -6.24
C ASN A 490 15.34 -0.42 -5.47
N ARG A 491 15.60 0.87 -5.67
CA ARG A 491 16.78 1.55 -5.13
C ARG A 491 16.35 2.74 -4.28
N THR A 492 16.99 2.88 -3.12
CA THR A 492 16.78 4.02 -2.22
C THR A 492 18.03 4.88 -2.18
N TRP A 493 17.87 6.18 -2.28
CA TRP A 493 18.91 7.18 -2.09
C TRP A 493 18.62 8.01 -0.85
N VAL A 494 19.67 8.42 -0.15
CA VAL A 494 19.60 9.35 0.97
C VAL A 494 20.14 10.69 0.49
N LEU A 495 19.30 11.72 0.51
CA LEU A 495 19.71 13.04 0.06
C LEU A 495 20.72 13.66 1.04
N PRO A 496 21.73 14.41 0.56
CA PRO A 496 22.86 14.85 1.38
C PRO A 496 22.51 15.81 2.53
N TRP A 497 21.38 16.55 2.44
CA TRP A 497 20.97 17.56 3.42
C TRP A 497 19.48 17.47 3.79
N PRO A 498 19.08 17.92 5.01
CA PRO A 498 17.69 18.10 5.37
C PRO A 498 16.98 19.13 4.47
N LEU A 499 15.79 18.78 3.98
CA LEU A 499 14.90 19.66 3.22
C LEU A 499 13.45 19.23 3.44
N THR A 500 12.49 20.14 3.28
CA THR A 500 11.06 19.79 3.20
C THR A 500 10.76 19.39 1.76
N VAL A 501 10.43 18.13 1.52
CA VAL A 501 10.06 17.61 0.21
C VAL A 501 8.71 18.20 -0.18
N LEU A 502 8.65 18.79 -1.38
CA LEU A 502 7.43 19.35 -1.95
C LEU A 502 6.91 18.51 -3.12
N GLY A 503 7.80 17.81 -3.80
CA GLY A 503 7.48 17.05 -5.01
C GLY A 503 8.65 16.19 -5.47
N VAL A 504 8.36 15.17 -6.28
CA VAL A 504 9.36 14.35 -6.98
C VAL A 504 8.86 14.09 -8.41
N SER A 505 9.70 14.31 -9.41
CA SER A 505 9.36 14.08 -10.83
C SER A 505 9.63 12.64 -11.27
N GLU A 506 9.24 12.30 -12.50
CA GLU A 506 9.40 10.94 -13.09
C GLU A 506 10.86 10.52 -13.32
N ASP A 507 11.79 11.47 -13.36
CA ASP A 507 13.23 11.20 -13.40
C ASP A 507 13.86 11.14 -11.99
N GLY A 508 13.04 11.17 -10.93
CA GLY A 508 13.47 11.13 -9.54
C GLY A 508 14.01 12.45 -8.99
N VAL A 509 13.97 13.55 -9.74
CA VAL A 509 14.39 14.86 -9.24
C VAL A 509 13.43 15.31 -8.14
N VAL A 510 13.99 15.53 -6.95
CA VAL A 510 13.26 16.03 -5.79
C VAL A 510 13.29 17.54 -5.78
N THR A 511 12.10 18.13 -5.69
CA THR A 511 11.93 19.56 -5.46
C THR A 511 11.53 19.77 -4.01
N GLY A 512 12.25 20.65 -3.31
CA GLY A 512 11.95 20.93 -1.91
C GLY A 512 12.49 22.25 -1.41
N THR A 513 12.23 22.55 -0.14
CA THR A 513 12.63 23.82 0.47
C THR A 513 13.58 23.63 1.63
N ARG A 514 14.53 24.55 1.77
CA ARG A 514 15.47 24.60 2.89
C ARG A 514 15.49 26.00 3.50
N PRO A 515 15.61 26.14 4.83
CA PRO A 515 15.89 27.42 5.45
C PRO A 515 17.18 28.03 4.88
N ALA A 516 17.16 29.31 4.53
CA ALA A 516 18.34 30.07 4.15
C ALA A 516 18.92 30.80 5.38
N ALA A 517 20.24 31.04 5.39
CA ALA A 517 20.93 31.68 6.53
C ALA A 517 20.35 33.07 6.89
N ALA A 518 19.88 33.83 5.91
CA ALA A 518 19.31 35.17 6.10
C ALA A 518 17.80 35.17 6.46
N GLY A 519 17.27 34.09 7.03
CA GLY A 519 15.84 33.98 7.36
C GLY A 519 14.91 33.81 6.15
N GLY A 520 15.47 33.57 4.96
CA GLY A 520 14.73 33.23 3.75
C GLY A 520 14.47 31.72 3.62
N THR A 521 13.94 31.33 2.47
CA THR A 521 13.81 29.91 2.09
C THR A 521 14.44 29.73 0.71
N THR A 522 15.28 28.71 0.54
CA THR A 522 15.79 28.35 -0.78
C THR A 522 14.99 27.17 -1.29
N LEU A 523 14.41 27.33 -2.48
CA LEU A 523 13.85 26.24 -3.26
C LEU A 523 14.99 25.53 -3.98
N ILE A 524 15.07 24.22 -3.81
CA ILE A 524 16.14 23.41 -4.37
C ILE A 524 15.54 22.29 -5.22
N ARG A 525 16.21 22.00 -6.34
CA ARG A 525 16.00 20.79 -7.12
C ARG A 525 17.24 19.93 -7.03
N VAL A 526 17.08 18.66 -6.69
CA VAL A 526 18.20 17.75 -6.43
C VAL A 526 17.89 16.37 -7.03
N ARG A 527 18.86 15.79 -7.71
CA ARG A 527 18.76 14.42 -8.23
C ARG A 527 18.87 13.39 -7.11
N PRO A 528 18.45 12.13 -7.35
CA PRO A 528 18.61 11.05 -6.36
C PRO A 528 20.07 10.86 -5.91
N ASP A 529 21.05 11.11 -6.78
CA ASP A 529 22.49 11.06 -6.45
C ASP A 529 22.98 12.20 -5.54
N GLY A 530 22.11 13.15 -5.20
CA GLY A 530 22.43 14.31 -4.38
C GLY A 530 22.98 15.50 -5.17
N HIS A 531 23.14 15.41 -6.50
CA HIS A 531 23.57 16.53 -7.32
C HIS A 531 22.49 17.61 -7.37
N MET A 532 22.84 18.83 -6.95
CA MET A 532 21.93 19.98 -6.98
C MET A 532 21.81 20.51 -8.41
N LEU A 533 20.58 20.61 -8.91
CA LEU A 533 20.28 21.15 -10.24
C LEU A 533 19.99 22.65 -10.20
N SER A 534 19.22 23.10 -9.21
CA SER A 534 18.91 24.52 -9.01
C SER A 534 18.77 24.85 -7.52
N GLY A 535 19.04 26.11 -7.19
CA GLY A 535 18.93 26.67 -5.85
C GLY A 535 18.44 28.11 -5.92
N VAL A 536 17.14 28.31 -5.80
CA VAL A 536 16.47 29.60 -6.00
C VAL A 536 16.04 30.18 -4.65
N PRO A 537 16.50 31.38 -4.26
CA PRO A 537 16.00 32.04 -3.05
C PRO A 537 14.56 32.53 -3.24
N ILE A 538 13.67 32.16 -2.32
CA ILE A 538 12.30 32.66 -2.21
C ILE A 538 12.23 33.70 -1.10
N VAL A 539 11.95 34.93 -1.48
CA VAL A 539 11.74 36.06 -0.56
C VAL A 539 10.41 36.77 -0.89
N PRO A 540 9.48 36.91 0.07
CA PRO A 540 9.54 36.39 1.43
C PRO A 540 9.39 34.86 1.48
N ALA A 541 9.89 34.24 2.55
CA ALA A 541 9.69 32.81 2.78
C ALA A 541 8.19 32.45 2.70
N PRO A 542 7.83 31.28 2.15
CA PRO A 542 6.45 30.84 2.09
C PRO A 542 5.80 30.92 3.47
N SER A 543 4.60 31.48 3.53
CA SER A 543 3.86 31.53 4.79
C SER A 543 3.52 30.11 5.25
N ALA A 544 3.20 29.95 6.53
CA ALA A 544 2.73 28.67 7.07
C ALA A 544 1.41 28.18 6.42
N GLY A 545 0.81 28.98 5.53
CA GLY A 545 -0.38 28.66 4.72
C GLY A 545 -0.14 27.61 3.64
N GLY A 546 0.87 26.75 3.75
CA GLY A 546 1.12 25.67 2.80
C GLY A 546 1.72 26.13 1.47
N THR A 547 2.26 25.17 0.76
CA THR A 547 2.94 25.32 -0.53
C THR A 547 2.54 24.15 -1.41
N ALA A 548 2.32 24.38 -2.70
CA ALA A 548 1.99 23.32 -3.65
C ALA A 548 2.85 23.46 -4.90
N LEU A 549 3.50 22.37 -5.29
CA LEU A 549 4.23 22.30 -6.54
C LEU A 549 3.28 21.89 -7.67
N SER A 550 3.42 22.51 -8.85
CA SER A 550 2.66 22.15 -10.04
C SER A 550 3.04 20.75 -10.52
N SER A 551 2.17 20.20 -11.34
CA SER A 551 2.28 18.90 -12.00
C SER A 551 3.63 18.65 -12.69
N ASP A 552 4.08 19.64 -13.45
CA ASP A 552 5.37 19.59 -14.15
C ASP A 552 6.58 19.88 -13.25
N GLY A 553 6.37 20.16 -11.96
CA GLY A 553 7.42 20.57 -11.04
C GLY A 553 7.96 21.99 -11.27
N ARG A 554 7.41 22.73 -12.24
CA ARG A 554 7.95 24.02 -12.71
C ARG A 554 7.51 25.20 -11.86
N TYR A 555 6.33 25.17 -11.25
CA TYR A 555 5.79 26.29 -10.50
C TYR A 555 5.48 25.91 -9.06
N LEU A 556 5.98 26.70 -8.12
CA LEU A 556 5.62 26.61 -6.72
C LEU A 556 4.58 27.68 -6.38
N ALA A 557 3.40 27.26 -5.93
CA ALA A 557 2.34 28.15 -5.44
C ALA A 557 2.34 28.24 -3.91
N PHE A 558 2.18 29.45 -3.37
CA PHE A 558 2.00 29.71 -1.94
C PHE A 558 1.25 31.03 -1.70
N LEU A 559 0.76 31.25 -0.47
CA LEU A 559 0.15 32.53 -0.09
C LEU A 559 1.25 33.54 0.27
N GLY A 560 1.26 34.66 -0.45
CA GLY A 560 2.15 35.79 -0.17
C GLY A 560 1.80 36.46 1.16
N ARG A 561 2.81 36.97 1.86
CA ARG A 561 2.59 37.90 2.97
C ARG A 561 2.37 39.29 2.37
N GLU A 562 1.17 39.84 2.52
CA GLU A 562 0.96 41.27 2.32
C GLU A 562 1.53 42.03 3.53
N SER A 563 2.35 43.02 3.24
CA SER A 563 2.82 44.00 4.21
C SER A 563 1.70 45.01 4.47
N GLY A 564 0.60 44.59 5.09
CA GLY A 564 -0.57 45.43 5.31
C GLY A 564 -1.76 44.70 5.92
N HIS A 565 -2.69 45.43 6.55
CA HIS A 565 -3.93 44.89 7.13
C HIS A 565 -4.99 44.50 6.07
N THR A 566 -4.59 44.44 4.79
CA THR A 566 -5.47 44.06 3.70
C THR A 566 -5.84 42.58 3.83
N GLN A 567 -7.14 42.28 3.78
CA GLN A 567 -7.69 40.95 4.07
C GLN A 567 -7.43 39.91 2.97
N THR A 568 -6.68 40.25 1.92
CA THR A 568 -6.55 39.46 0.68
C THR A 568 -5.09 39.09 0.40
N ALA A 569 -4.55 38.10 1.12
CA ALA A 569 -3.23 37.57 0.79
C ALA A 569 -3.21 37.03 -0.66
N PRO A 570 -2.39 37.59 -1.57
CA PRO A 570 -2.37 37.17 -2.97
C PRO A 570 -1.74 35.78 -3.11
N VAL A 571 -2.14 35.06 -4.14
CA VAL A 571 -1.50 33.79 -4.50
C VAL A 571 -0.24 34.11 -5.29
N VAL A 572 0.89 33.57 -4.85
CA VAL A 572 2.19 33.78 -5.49
C VAL A 572 2.62 32.46 -6.13
N THR A 573 3.04 32.52 -7.38
CA THR A 573 3.72 31.42 -8.08
C THR A 573 5.17 31.78 -8.36
N VAL A 574 6.08 30.86 -8.13
CA VAL A 574 7.51 31.01 -8.42
C VAL A 574 7.94 29.90 -9.37
N ASP A 575 8.56 30.26 -10.49
CA ASP A 575 9.19 29.30 -11.38
C ASP A 575 10.42 28.68 -10.66
N THR A 576 10.46 27.36 -10.57
CA THR A 576 11.39 26.59 -9.73
C THR A 576 12.81 26.53 -10.29
N GLU A 577 12.97 26.89 -11.56
CA GLU A 577 14.27 26.95 -12.25
C GLU A 577 14.83 28.36 -12.23
N THR A 578 14.01 29.34 -12.63
CA THR A 578 14.45 30.73 -12.83
C THR A 578 14.25 31.61 -11.61
N GLY A 579 13.38 31.21 -10.67
CA GLY A 579 12.94 32.04 -9.57
C GLY A 579 12.05 33.20 -9.94
N GLN A 580 11.59 33.28 -11.20
CA GLN A 580 10.66 34.32 -11.61
C GLN A 580 9.36 34.19 -10.81
N ARG A 581 8.97 35.30 -10.18
CA ARG A 581 7.80 35.37 -9.33
C ARG A 581 6.65 36.06 -10.05
N ARG A 582 5.47 35.46 -9.99
CA ARG A 582 4.20 36.06 -10.38
C ARG A 582 3.28 36.14 -9.15
N THR A 583 2.59 37.27 -9.01
CA THR A 583 1.62 37.48 -7.91
C THR A 583 0.26 37.72 -8.54
N THR A 584 -0.74 36.97 -8.11
CA THR A 584 -2.11 37.05 -8.64
C THR A 584 -3.08 37.33 -7.50
N ALA A 585 -3.84 38.41 -7.64
CA ALA A 585 -4.94 38.74 -6.74
C ALA A 585 -6.14 37.85 -7.08
N ALA A 586 -6.57 37.03 -6.12
CA ALA A 586 -7.67 36.11 -6.32
C ALA A 586 -9.01 36.84 -6.18
N ALA A 587 -9.87 36.74 -7.20
CA ALA A 587 -11.23 37.26 -7.18
C ALA A 587 -12.14 36.34 -6.34
N LEU A 588 -11.96 36.38 -5.01
CA LEU A 588 -12.74 35.62 -4.04
C LEU A 588 -14.01 36.39 -3.61
N PRO A 589 -15.09 35.70 -3.19
CA PRO A 589 -16.27 36.37 -2.66
C PRO A 589 -15.97 37.26 -1.45
N ALA A 590 -16.73 38.34 -1.28
CA ALA A 590 -16.55 39.27 -0.16
C ALA A 590 -16.56 38.57 1.21
N GLY A 591 -15.67 38.97 2.11
CA GLY A 591 -15.52 38.37 3.45
C GLY A 591 -14.83 37.00 3.46
N THR A 592 -14.37 36.52 2.31
CA THR A 592 -13.61 35.27 2.18
C THR A 592 -12.13 35.57 2.19
N ARG A 593 -11.38 34.99 3.15
CA ARG A 593 -9.92 35.12 3.20
C ARG A 593 -9.23 33.82 2.79
N PRO A 594 -8.17 33.87 1.96
CA PRO A 594 -7.35 32.69 1.69
C PRO A 594 -6.59 32.28 2.96
N VAL A 595 -6.58 30.98 3.23
CA VAL A 595 -5.96 30.40 4.44
C VAL A 595 -4.76 29.56 4.07
N THR A 596 -4.91 28.71 3.05
CA THR A 596 -3.82 27.82 2.66
C THR A 596 -3.89 27.40 1.20
N VAL A 597 -2.75 27.34 0.52
CA VAL A 597 -2.61 26.66 -0.77
C VAL A 597 -2.63 25.15 -0.53
N ARG A 598 -3.46 24.46 -1.29
CA ARG A 598 -3.75 23.04 -1.12
C ARG A 598 -3.19 22.15 -2.23
N GLY A 599 -3.01 22.69 -3.43
CA GLY A 599 -2.61 21.91 -4.59
C GLY A 599 -2.78 22.72 -5.88
N TRP A 600 -2.68 22.03 -7.01
CA TRP A 600 -3.05 22.53 -8.33
C TRP A 600 -4.22 21.71 -8.86
N ALA A 601 -5.18 22.36 -9.51
CA ALA A 601 -6.27 21.71 -10.23
C ALA A 601 -5.91 21.48 -11.71
N SER A 602 -4.98 22.29 -12.24
CA SER A 602 -4.43 22.22 -13.58
C SER A 602 -3.11 23.01 -13.61
N ASP A 603 -2.43 23.10 -14.75
CA ASP A 603 -1.16 23.86 -14.89
C ASP A 603 -1.30 25.37 -14.61
N HIS A 604 -2.53 25.87 -14.48
CA HIS A 604 -2.83 27.29 -14.29
C HIS A 604 -3.84 27.56 -13.19
N GLU A 605 -4.50 26.54 -12.64
CA GLU A 605 -5.44 26.72 -11.53
C GLU A 605 -4.83 26.23 -10.23
N VAL A 606 -4.69 27.12 -9.25
CA VAL A 606 -4.21 26.78 -7.90
C VAL A 606 -5.40 26.56 -6.98
N LEU A 607 -5.41 25.44 -6.25
CA LEU A 607 -6.40 25.15 -5.23
C LEU A 607 -6.04 25.90 -3.95
N VAL A 608 -6.92 26.80 -3.53
CA VAL A 608 -6.77 27.57 -2.31
C VAL A 608 -7.96 27.31 -1.41
N GLN A 609 -7.66 26.86 -0.19
CA GLN A 609 -8.64 26.83 0.86
C GLN A 609 -8.81 28.24 1.42
N THR A 610 -10.07 28.62 1.55
CA THR A 610 -10.48 29.89 2.11
C THR A 610 -11.30 29.68 3.38
N ALA A 611 -11.47 30.74 4.16
CA ALA A 611 -12.34 30.75 5.33
C ALA A 611 -13.19 32.01 5.35
N THR A 612 -14.45 31.82 5.76
CA THR A 612 -15.34 32.85 6.29
C THR A 612 -15.46 32.65 7.80
N PRO A 613 -16.13 33.54 8.55
CA PRO A 613 -16.37 33.34 9.98
C PRO A 613 -17.08 32.03 10.32
N HIS A 614 -17.88 31.49 9.39
CA HIS A 614 -18.74 30.32 9.64
C HIS A 614 -18.38 29.09 8.82
N SER A 615 -17.55 29.22 7.78
CA SER A 615 -17.30 28.11 6.86
C SER A 615 -15.88 28.14 6.30
N ARG A 616 -15.45 26.99 5.80
CA ARG A 616 -14.21 26.85 5.04
C ARG A 616 -14.55 26.21 3.71
N ARG A 617 -14.11 26.82 2.62
CA ARG A 617 -14.40 26.43 1.24
C ARG A 617 -13.09 26.28 0.48
N VAL A 618 -13.15 25.66 -0.69
CA VAL A 618 -11.98 25.50 -1.56
C VAL A 618 -12.31 26.11 -2.91
N TYR A 619 -11.39 26.92 -3.42
CA TYR A 619 -11.51 27.60 -4.70
C TYR A 619 -10.34 27.20 -5.58
N ALA A 620 -10.60 26.91 -6.84
CA ALA A 620 -9.59 26.91 -7.89
C ALA A 620 -9.43 28.35 -8.40
N ILE A 621 -8.21 28.87 -8.39
CA ILE A 621 -7.89 30.23 -8.83
C ILE A 621 -7.02 30.14 -10.08
N ASP A 622 -7.51 30.69 -11.18
CA ASP A 622 -6.73 30.81 -12.42
C ASP A 622 -5.62 31.85 -12.20
N MET A 623 -4.37 31.41 -12.29
CA MET A 623 -3.19 32.23 -12.04
C MET A 623 -2.94 33.27 -13.14
N ARG A 624 -3.57 33.14 -14.30
CA ARG A 624 -3.47 34.09 -15.41
C ARG A 624 -4.41 35.27 -15.22
N THR A 625 -5.66 35.01 -14.86
CA THR A 625 -6.74 36.01 -14.80
C THR A 625 -7.08 36.45 -13.38
N GLY A 626 -6.76 35.64 -12.37
CA GLY A 626 -7.21 35.80 -10.99
C GLY A 626 -8.66 35.36 -10.74
N SER A 627 -9.39 34.88 -11.75
CA SER A 627 -10.75 34.38 -11.58
C SER A 627 -10.77 33.15 -10.68
N SER A 628 -11.80 33.03 -9.84
CA SER A 628 -11.95 31.88 -8.96
C SER A 628 -13.26 31.12 -9.23
N ARG A 629 -13.23 29.79 -9.05
CA ARG A 629 -14.40 28.93 -9.05
C ARG A 629 -14.39 28.04 -7.80
N GLU A 630 -15.55 27.86 -7.18
CA GLU A 630 -15.67 26.99 -6.00
C GLU A 630 -15.56 25.52 -6.40
N ILE A 631 -14.79 24.75 -5.63
CA ILE A 631 -14.73 23.29 -5.71
C ILE A 631 -15.63 22.73 -4.61
N VAL A 632 -16.74 22.13 -5.01
CA VAL A 632 -17.67 21.46 -4.10
C VAL A 632 -17.05 20.12 -3.72
N LEU A 633 -16.77 19.94 -2.43
CA LEU A 633 -16.25 18.69 -1.87
C LEU A 633 -17.38 17.97 -1.14
N ASP A 634 -17.40 16.64 -1.23
CA ASP A 634 -18.43 15.87 -0.55
C ASP A 634 -18.15 15.87 0.96
N GLY A 635 -19.07 16.47 1.72
CA GLY A 635 -19.03 16.58 3.18
C GLY A 635 -19.24 18.00 3.68
N ALA A 636 -19.95 18.16 4.79
CA ALA A 636 -20.19 19.46 5.42
C ALA A 636 -18.91 19.97 6.10
N GLY A 637 -17.95 20.46 5.32
CA GLY A 637 -16.80 21.19 5.84
C GLY A 637 -15.49 20.96 5.10
N SER A 638 -14.53 21.85 5.36
CA SER A 638 -13.20 21.73 4.78
C SER A 638 -12.44 20.50 5.33
N PRO A 639 -11.72 19.78 4.46
CA PRO A 639 -10.94 18.63 4.88
C PRO A 639 -9.87 18.99 5.91
N ALA A 640 -9.71 18.13 6.92
CA ALA A 640 -8.69 18.31 7.95
C ALA A 640 -7.26 18.18 7.37
N THR A 641 -7.14 17.26 6.43
CA THR A 641 -5.88 16.83 5.82
C THR A 641 -6.06 16.81 4.32
N TRP A 642 -5.03 17.30 3.64
CA TRP A 642 -4.91 17.33 2.19
C TRP A 642 -3.62 16.64 1.83
N ALA A 643 -3.67 15.87 0.78
CA ALA A 643 -2.53 15.33 0.08
C ALA A 643 -2.64 15.83 -1.36
N PRO A 644 -1.63 16.55 -1.88
CA PRO A 644 -1.60 16.79 -3.32
C PRO A 644 -1.67 15.42 -4.03
N GLY A 645 -2.40 15.36 -5.14
CA GLY A 645 -2.22 14.26 -6.07
C GLY A 645 -0.79 14.30 -6.56
N ALA A 646 -0.30 13.19 -7.10
CA ALA A 646 0.98 13.24 -7.76
C ALA A 646 1.01 14.40 -8.75
N LEU A 647 2.18 15.00 -8.86
CA LEU A 647 2.46 15.94 -9.92
C LEU A 647 2.08 15.23 -11.26
N HIS A 648 1.57 15.88 -12.31
CA HIS A 648 1.21 15.27 -13.60
C HIS A 648 2.30 15.46 -14.65
#